data_AF-A0A4S2VBE7-F1
#
_entry.id   AF-A0A4S2VBE7-F1
#
_cell.length_a   1.000
_cell.length_b   1.000
_cell.length_c   1.000
_cell.angle_alpha   90.00
_cell.angle_beta   90.00
_cell.angle_gamma   90.00
#
_symmetry.space_group_name_H-M   'P 1'
#
loop_
_entity.id
_entity.type
_entity.pdbx_description
1 polymer ?
#
loop_
_entity_poly.entity_id
_entity_poly.type
_entity_poly.pdbx_seq_one_letter_code
_entity_poly.pdbx_strand_id
1 'polypeptide(L)'
;MEHVPALDEDLKKTLGPATAKVLAEQLGLHTALDLLHHYPRRYAERGELTSLAELADQIDEHVTVVAQVADARILTFNGGRGKRLEVTITDGSGRLQLVFFGAGVHKPHKELLPGSRAMFAGKVSKFNHKLQLAHPAYEPLGADASDRDAATAFANQLIPIYPACAKLESWKIAKCVDAVLPSAREAVDPLPPALREGRGLVPLTEALLKIHRPSTKADIEDARQRLKWDEAFVLQVALARRRHADAQLPAVPRRPAPGGLLDAFDAKLPFTLTEGQQKVSKEIFDDLATSHPMHRLLQGEVGSGKAQPLDSLVLTPTGFRPMGDIEVGDEVVVPSGEIALVGGVFPQGERDVWRVVLSDGSAVECDDEHLWIVGTSRGWDRDQEPEVLTTREIRTDLHKANGSSKWYLPVAVPVDLGNGDRQPLDPYLMGVLIGDGSFRHNLRLSTVDDEILAAVEAAVAPHCEMAAVPGSACDYTIRMRGPRGGTRRNPVIQAVRDLGLWGATSHDKFVPDVYKNAPVKDRLAVLQGLMDTDGTLHANGMSMSFCSASLRLAEDVAWLVRSLGGSARVAPRRAAYNVSVALPEEFEPFRLPRKAARMRPGPKYNTFRRGIRAVEHVGPKPVQCISVEHPSHAYVTDNFTVTHNTMVALRAMLAVVDAGGQAAMLAPTEVLAQQHHRSIVEMMGELAEGGMLGGSDQGTKVVLLTGSMGMPARRQALLDLVTGEAGIVIGTHALIEDKVQFHDLGLVVVDEQHRFGVEQRDALRSKGKQPPHLLVMTATPIPRTVAMTVFGDLETSVLDQLPAGRSPIATHVVPAKDKPHFLARAWERVREEVEKGHQAYVVCPRIGDGEDDPKKKQAAEEADRRPPLAVLEIAEQLGRGPLAGLSVEVLHGRMDPADKDDVMRRFAAGEVKVLVATTVIEVGVNVPNSTVMVIMDADRFGVSQLHQLRGRVGRGSAPGLCLLVSEMHEASPARARLAAVAATLDGFELSRIDLEQRREGDVLGQAQSGVRSSLRMLAVIEDEEVIAQAREEATRVVAEDPALERLPGLRTALDALLDTEREQYLEKG
;
A
#
# COMPACT_ATOMS: atom_id res chain seq x y z
N MET A 1 -22.12 -30.73 -48.05
CA MET A 1 -22.89 -30.52 -46.80
C MET A 1 -22.23 -31.41 -45.78
N GLU A 2 -21.16 -30.90 -45.15
CA GLU A 2 -20.51 -31.60 -44.05
C GLU A 2 -21.49 -31.69 -42.89
N HIS A 3 -21.57 -32.86 -42.27
CA HIS A 3 -22.41 -33.10 -41.11
C HIS A 3 -21.93 -32.18 -39.98
N VAL A 4 -22.72 -31.16 -39.65
CA VAL A 4 -22.57 -30.43 -38.39
C VAL A 4 -22.81 -31.45 -37.27
N PRO A 5 -21.85 -31.66 -36.34
CA PRO A 5 -22.04 -32.57 -35.20
C PRO A 5 -23.36 -32.28 -34.47
N ALA A 6 -24.06 -33.27 -33.92
CA ALA A 6 -25.36 -33.04 -33.27
C ALA A 6 -25.27 -32.06 -32.07
N LEU A 7 -24.06 -31.84 -31.56
CA LEU A 7 -23.74 -30.89 -30.50
C LEU A 7 -23.66 -29.43 -30.98
N ASP A 8 -23.26 -29.19 -32.22
CA ASP A 8 -23.16 -27.84 -32.82
C ASP A 8 -24.45 -27.42 -33.55
N GLU A 9 -25.50 -28.24 -33.44
CA GLU A 9 -26.79 -27.97 -34.09
C GLU A 9 -27.56 -26.84 -33.37
N ASP A 10 -28.07 -25.89 -34.17
CA ASP A 10 -28.91 -24.77 -33.69
C ASP A 10 -30.15 -25.31 -32.96
N LEU A 11 -30.36 -24.83 -31.73
CA LEU A 11 -31.48 -25.19 -30.86
C LEU A 11 -32.85 -24.99 -31.53
N LYS A 12 -32.96 -24.16 -32.58
CA LYS A 12 -34.20 -23.98 -33.36
C LYS A 12 -34.70 -25.29 -33.95
N LYS A 13 -33.81 -26.21 -34.34
CA LYS A 13 -34.19 -27.49 -34.95
C LYS A 13 -34.66 -28.51 -33.94
N THR A 14 -34.06 -28.55 -32.75
CA THR A 14 -34.33 -29.53 -31.70
C THR A 14 -35.44 -29.10 -30.74
N LEU A 15 -35.53 -27.81 -30.40
CA LEU A 15 -36.48 -27.27 -29.41
C LEU A 15 -37.59 -26.38 -30.01
N GLY A 16 -37.50 -26.09 -31.31
CA GLY A 16 -38.41 -25.21 -32.03
C GLY A 16 -38.05 -23.72 -31.91
N PRO A 17 -38.47 -22.89 -32.89
CA PRO A 17 -37.97 -21.52 -33.05
C PRO A 17 -38.35 -20.57 -31.91
N ALA A 18 -39.51 -20.77 -31.28
CA ALA A 18 -39.97 -19.91 -30.19
C ALA A 18 -39.14 -20.09 -28.91
N THR A 19 -38.88 -21.35 -28.52
CA THR A 19 -38.09 -21.68 -27.33
C THR A 19 -36.62 -21.33 -27.52
N ALA A 20 -36.06 -21.68 -28.69
CA ALA A 20 -34.67 -21.37 -29.04
C ALA A 20 -34.40 -19.86 -29.06
N LYS A 21 -35.35 -19.05 -29.57
CA LYS A 21 -35.24 -17.58 -29.54
C LYS A 21 -35.17 -17.03 -28.12
N VAL A 22 -35.97 -17.55 -27.19
CA VAL A 22 -35.93 -17.12 -25.78
C VAL A 22 -34.63 -17.55 -25.10
N LEU A 23 -34.15 -18.77 -25.36
CA LEU A 23 -32.87 -19.27 -24.87
C LEU A 23 -31.70 -18.41 -25.36
N ALA A 24 -31.67 -18.06 -26.64
CA ALA A 24 -30.66 -17.16 -27.21
C ALA A 24 -30.75 -15.74 -26.63
N GLU A 25 -31.92 -15.10 -26.66
CA GLU A 25 -32.06 -13.70 -26.23
C GLU A 25 -31.87 -13.47 -24.73
N GLN A 26 -32.29 -14.43 -23.90
CA GLN A 26 -32.27 -14.26 -22.43
C GLN A 26 -31.08 -14.97 -21.79
N LEU A 27 -30.67 -16.12 -22.33
CA LEU A 27 -29.63 -16.96 -21.75
C LEU A 27 -28.41 -17.12 -22.67
N GLY A 28 -28.37 -16.55 -23.88
CA GLY A 28 -27.22 -16.64 -24.78
C GLY A 28 -26.89 -18.08 -25.21
N LEU A 29 -27.87 -18.99 -25.19
CA LEU A 29 -27.67 -20.40 -25.54
C LEU A 29 -28.15 -20.61 -26.98
N HIS A 30 -27.26 -21.07 -27.87
CA HIS A 30 -27.51 -21.18 -29.31
C HIS A 30 -27.48 -22.62 -29.81
N THR A 31 -26.65 -23.47 -29.22
CA THR A 31 -26.41 -24.86 -29.66
C THR A 31 -26.85 -25.89 -28.62
N ALA A 32 -26.93 -27.16 -29.02
CA ALA A 32 -27.17 -28.26 -28.08
C ALA A 32 -26.05 -28.36 -27.03
N LEU A 33 -24.79 -28.12 -27.42
CA LEU A 33 -23.64 -28.08 -26.52
C LEU A 33 -23.77 -26.96 -25.47
N ASP A 34 -24.18 -25.75 -25.88
CA ASP A 34 -24.42 -24.63 -24.94
C ASP A 34 -25.41 -25.02 -23.85
N LEU A 35 -26.49 -25.73 -24.24
CA LEU A 35 -27.52 -26.16 -23.32
C LEU A 35 -27.08 -27.28 -22.37
N LEU A 36 -26.19 -28.18 -22.82
CA LEU A 36 -25.56 -29.20 -21.98
C LEU A 36 -24.50 -28.63 -21.02
N HIS A 37 -23.96 -27.46 -21.31
CA HIS A 37 -23.08 -26.76 -20.37
C HIS A 37 -23.82 -25.74 -19.49
N HIS A 38 -25.15 -25.65 -19.62
CA HIS A 38 -25.99 -24.86 -18.71
C HIS A 38 -26.32 -25.66 -17.46
N TYR A 39 -25.37 -25.73 -16.52
CA TYR A 39 -25.45 -26.62 -15.37
C TYR A 39 -26.52 -26.22 -14.32
N PRO A 40 -27.07 -27.19 -13.57
CA PRO A 40 -27.94 -26.89 -12.43
C PRO A 40 -27.21 -26.12 -11.32
N ARG A 41 -27.84 -25.08 -10.77
CA ARG A 41 -27.31 -24.29 -9.64
C ARG A 41 -27.36 -25.09 -8.33
N ARG A 42 -28.39 -25.91 -8.15
CA ARG A 42 -28.59 -26.77 -6.98
C ARG A 42 -29.44 -27.97 -7.32
N TYR A 43 -29.47 -28.95 -6.42
CA TYR A 43 -30.30 -30.14 -6.54
C TYR A 43 -31.23 -30.20 -5.33
N ALA A 44 -32.52 -30.40 -5.56
CA ALA A 44 -33.47 -30.63 -4.48
C ALA A 44 -33.77 -32.12 -4.38
N GLU A 45 -33.69 -32.69 -3.18
CA GLU A 45 -34.19 -34.04 -2.96
C GLU A 45 -35.72 -34.04 -3.05
N ARG A 46 -36.28 -35.07 -3.70
CA ARG A 46 -37.72 -35.24 -3.83
C ARG A 46 -38.34 -35.58 -2.46
N GLY A 47 -38.52 -34.58 -1.62
CA GLY A 47 -39.00 -34.73 -0.24
C GLY A 47 -38.56 -33.62 0.72
N GLU A 48 -37.44 -32.94 0.40
CA GLU A 48 -36.86 -31.88 1.21
C GLU A 48 -37.43 -30.51 0.78
N LEU A 49 -37.87 -29.71 1.75
CA LEU A 49 -38.45 -28.40 1.50
C LEU A 49 -37.32 -27.36 1.48
N THR A 50 -37.39 -26.39 0.56
CA THR A 50 -36.41 -25.29 0.52
C THR A 50 -36.58 -24.40 1.74
N SER A 51 -35.50 -24.10 2.47
CA SER A 51 -35.47 -23.09 3.54
C SER A 51 -36.04 -21.75 3.03
N LEU A 52 -37.22 -21.37 3.51
CA LEU A 52 -37.91 -20.13 3.14
C LEU A 52 -37.39 -18.93 3.93
N ALA A 53 -36.61 -19.15 4.99
CA ALA A 53 -36.05 -18.09 5.83
C ALA A 53 -34.95 -17.28 5.10
N GLU A 54 -34.19 -17.94 4.22
CA GLU A 54 -33.09 -17.33 3.45
C GLU A 54 -33.58 -16.49 2.26
N LEU A 55 -34.87 -16.58 1.90
CA LEU A 55 -35.46 -15.80 0.81
C LEU A 55 -35.67 -14.33 1.17
N ALA A 56 -35.49 -13.95 2.43
CA ALA A 56 -35.55 -12.56 2.87
C ALA A 56 -34.46 -11.70 2.19
N ASP A 57 -33.35 -12.32 1.77
CA ASP A 57 -32.19 -11.64 1.20
C ASP A 57 -32.24 -11.55 -0.34
N GLN A 58 -33.25 -12.17 -0.96
CA GLN A 58 -33.41 -12.29 -2.43
C GLN A 58 -34.63 -11.51 -2.96
N ILE A 59 -35.00 -10.39 -2.31
CA ILE A 59 -36.10 -9.53 -2.77
C ILE A 59 -35.78 -9.02 -4.18
N ASP A 60 -36.81 -9.01 -5.03
CA ASP A 60 -36.76 -8.69 -6.45
C ASP A 60 -36.04 -9.69 -7.38
N GLU A 61 -35.55 -10.83 -6.86
CA GLU A 61 -35.00 -11.91 -7.68
C GLU A 61 -36.07 -12.94 -8.10
N HIS A 62 -35.86 -13.59 -9.24
CA HIS A 62 -36.68 -14.71 -9.70
C HIS A 62 -36.15 -16.02 -9.09
N VAL A 63 -36.89 -16.60 -8.17
CA VAL A 63 -36.46 -17.79 -7.42
C VAL A 63 -37.36 -18.98 -7.73
N THR A 64 -36.81 -20.20 -7.65
CA THR A 64 -37.59 -21.45 -7.72
C THR A 64 -37.46 -22.17 -6.38
N VAL A 65 -38.57 -22.40 -5.68
CA VAL A 65 -38.62 -22.98 -4.33
C VAL A 65 -39.49 -24.23 -4.31
N VAL A 66 -39.06 -25.24 -3.55
CA VAL A 66 -39.85 -26.45 -3.28
C VAL A 66 -40.51 -26.26 -1.92
N ALA A 67 -41.84 -26.24 -1.86
CA ALA A 67 -42.55 -26.01 -0.60
C ALA A 67 -43.88 -26.79 -0.54
N GLN A 68 -44.40 -26.94 0.68
CA GLN A 68 -45.71 -27.53 0.92
C GLN A 68 -46.75 -26.43 1.09
N VAL A 69 -47.92 -26.61 0.49
CA VAL A 69 -49.05 -25.69 0.68
C VAL A 69 -49.61 -25.86 2.09
N ALA A 70 -49.56 -24.81 2.90
CA ALA A 70 -50.14 -24.78 4.24
C ALA A 70 -51.61 -24.40 4.22
N ASP A 71 -51.98 -23.42 3.40
CA ASP A 71 -53.35 -22.89 3.31
C ASP A 71 -53.56 -22.19 1.96
N ALA A 72 -54.80 -22.17 1.47
CA ALA A 72 -55.16 -21.51 0.21
C ALA A 72 -56.54 -20.86 0.34
N ARG A 73 -56.59 -19.52 0.23
CA ARG A 73 -57.83 -18.72 0.43
C ARG A 73 -58.08 -17.77 -0.72
N ILE A 74 -59.33 -17.72 -1.18
CA ILE A 74 -59.78 -16.70 -2.12
C ILE A 74 -60.36 -15.52 -1.34
N LEU A 75 -59.79 -14.34 -1.57
CA LEU A 75 -60.27 -13.06 -1.07
C LEU A 75 -60.90 -12.27 -2.21
N THR A 76 -62.08 -11.71 -1.97
CA THR A 76 -62.77 -10.81 -2.91
C THR A 76 -62.60 -9.36 -2.48
N PHE A 77 -62.27 -8.48 -3.43
CA PHE A 77 -62.12 -7.05 -3.20
C PHE A 77 -62.89 -6.24 -4.26
N ASN A 78 -62.98 -4.91 -4.10
CA ASN A 78 -63.77 -4.02 -4.96
C ASN A 78 -65.23 -4.48 -5.14
N GLY A 79 -65.92 -4.76 -4.03
CA GLY A 79 -67.35 -5.14 -4.05
C GLY A 79 -67.65 -6.44 -4.79
N GLY A 80 -66.69 -7.37 -4.89
CA GLY A 80 -66.85 -8.67 -5.55
C GLY A 80 -66.42 -8.72 -7.02
N ARG A 81 -65.98 -7.59 -7.61
CA ARG A 81 -65.46 -7.56 -9.00
C ARG A 81 -64.02 -8.05 -9.13
N GLY A 82 -63.22 -7.98 -8.06
CA GLY A 82 -61.85 -8.49 -8.03
C GLY A 82 -61.74 -9.76 -7.17
N LYS A 83 -61.07 -10.80 -7.69
CA LYS A 83 -60.69 -12.00 -6.93
C LYS A 83 -59.16 -12.06 -6.79
N ARG A 84 -58.69 -12.41 -5.59
CA ARG A 84 -57.28 -12.67 -5.28
C ARG A 84 -57.17 -13.98 -4.54
N LEU A 85 -56.36 -14.91 -5.02
CA LEU A 85 -56.02 -16.13 -4.30
C LEU A 85 -54.71 -15.89 -3.55
N GLU A 86 -54.76 -16.07 -2.23
CA GLU A 86 -53.58 -16.13 -1.37
C GLU A 86 -53.33 -17.58 -0.98
N VAL A 87 -52.19 -18.12 -1.40
CA VAL A 87 -51.72 -19.45 -0.98
C VAL A 87 -50.54 -19.25 -0.05
N THR A 88 -50.60 -19.76 1.17
CA THR A 88 -49.45 -19.76 2.08
C THR A 88 -48.72 -21.08 1.93
N ILE A 89 -47.45 -21.02 1.56
CA ILE A 89 -46.56 -22.19 1.51
C ILE A 89 -45.61 -22.18 2.71
N THR A 90 -45.16 -23.36 3.11
CA THR A 90 -44.26 -23.58 4.25
C THR A 90 -43.26 -24.69 3.96
N ASP A 91 -42.09 -24.57 4.56
CA ASP A 91 -40.99 -25.54 4.63
C ASP A 91 -40.88 -26.20 6.02
N GLY A 92 -41.75 -25.84 6.98
CA GLY A 92 -41.69 -26.26 8.38
C GLY A 92 -41.03 -25.25 9.32
N SER A 93 -40.11 -24.41 8.83
CA SER A 93 -39.41 -23.36 9.58
C SER A 93 -39.94 -21.94 9.33
N GLY A 94 -40.52 -21.70 8.15
CA GLY A 94 -40.95 -20.40 7.66
C GLY A 94 -42.23 -20.48 6.82
N ARG A 95 -42.77 -19.31 6.46
CA ARG A 95 -43.99 -19.17 5.66
C ARG A 95 -43.81 -18.10 4.59
N LEU A 96 -44.22 -18.40 3.37
CA LEU A 96 -44.18 -17.49 2.22
C LEU A 96 -45.57 -17.41 1.57
N GLN A 97 -46.02 -16.21 1.19
CA GLN A 97 -47.32 -16.03 0.54
C GLN A 97 -47.19 -16.07 -0.98
N LEU A 98 -48.09 -16.75 -1.67
CA LEU A 98 -48.24 -16.70 -3.12
C LEU A 98 -49.52 -15.96 -3.42
N VAL A 99 -49.44 -14.97 -4.30
CA VAL A 99 -50.59 -14.12 -4.60
C VAL A 99 -50.90 -14.19 -6.08
N PHE A 100 -52.12 -14.63 -6.40
CA PHE A 100 -52.65 -14.66 -7.76
C PHE A 100 -53.83 -13.69 -7.87
N PHE A 101 -53.84 -12.82 -8.88
CA PHE A 101 -54.92 -11.87 -9.14
C PHE A 101 -55.75 -12.23 -10.37
N GLY A 102 -57.01 -11.80 -10.41
CA GLY A 102 -57.86 -11.81 -11.62
C GLY A 102 -58.63 -13.11 -11.88
N ALA A 103 -59.07 -13.33 -13.12
CA ALA A 103 -59.93 -14.45 -13.50
C ALA A 103 -59.21 -15.82 -13.50
N GLY A 104 -57.87 -15.83 -13.49
CA GLY A 104 -57.03 -17.03 -13.52
C GLY A 104 -56.86 -17.75 -12.17
N VAL A 105 -57.46 -17.26 -11.07
CA VAL A 105 -57.31 -17.82 -9.72
C VAL A 105 -57.92 -19.22 -9.53
N HIS A 106 -58.80 -19.65 -10.44
CA HIS A 106 -59.56 -20.90 -10.30
C HIS A 106 -58.72 -22.16 -10.50
N LYS A 107 -57.73 -22.14 -11.40
CA LYS A 107 -56.85 -23.29 -11.65
C LYS A 107 -55.86 -23.52 -10.49
N PRO A 108 -55.10 -22.51 -10.02
CA PRO A 108 -54.24 -22.67 -8.85
C PRO A 108 -55.01 -23.03 -7.58
N HIS A 109 -56.25 -22.55 -7.39
CA HIS A 109 -57.05 -22.94 -6.23
C HIS A 109 -57.45 -24.43 -6.23
N LYS A 110 -57.61 -25.04 -7.40
CA LYS A 110 -57.91 -26.48 -7.52
C LYS A 110 -56.67 -27.36 -7.37
N GLU A 111 -55.52 -26.89 -7.85
CA GLU A 111 -54.27 -27.67 -7.90
C GLU A 111 -53.41 -27.51 -6.64
N LEU A 112 -53.46 -26.35 -5.98
CA LEU A 112 -52.68 -26.03 -4.77
C LEU A 112 -53.54 -26.21 -3.50
N LEU A 113 -53.92 -27.45 -3.22
CA LEU A 113 -54.67 -27.80 -2.00
C LEU A 113 -53.73 -27.89 -0.78
N PRO A 114 -54.18 -27.54 0.43
CA PRO A 114 -53.40 -27.74 1.65
C PRO A 114 -52.87 -29.18 1.77
N GLY A 115 -51.58 -29.33 2.05
CA GLY A 115 -50.89 -30.63 2.10
C GLY A 115 -50.17 -31.02 0.80
N SER A 116 -50.52 -30.42 -0.35
CA SER A 116 -49.82 -30.68 -1.61
C SER A 116 -48.41 -30.08 -1.62
N ARG A 117 -47.47 -30.75 -2.29
CA ARG A 117 -46.11 -30.27 -2.53
C ARG A 117 -46.00 -29.82 -3.98
N ALA A 118 -45.31 -28.71 -4.22
CA ALA A 118 -45.07 -28.22 -5.57
C ALA A 118 -43.76 -27.40 -5.63
N MET A 119 -43.24 -27.24 -6.84
CA MET A 119 -42.24 -26.23 -7.16
C MET A 119 -42.95 -24.93 -7.49
N PHE A 120 -42.44 -23.81 -6.97
CA PHE A 120 -42.97 -22.48 -7.23
C PHE A 120 -41.84 -21.59 -7.74
N ALA A 121 -42.01 -21.01 -8.92
CA ALA A 121 -41.06 -20.07 -9.52
C ALA A 121 -41.69 -18.69 -9.69
N GLY A 122 -41.04 -17.65 -9.16
CA GLY A 122 -41.56 -16.30 -9.25
C GLY A 122 -40.63 -15.25 -8.67
N LYS A 123 -40.99 -13.99 -8.90
CA LYS A 123 -40.26 -12.85 -8.33
C LYS A 123 -40.60 -12.69 -6.85
N VAL A 124 -39.60 -12.68 -5.98
CA VAL A 124 -39.76 -12.38 -4.55
C VAL A 124 -40.09 -10.91 -4.37
N SER A 125 -41.18 -10.62 -3.66
CA SER A 125 -41.60 -9.26 -3.33
C SER A 125 -41.99 -9.17 -1.86
N LYS A 126 -41.98 -7.96 -1.29
CA LYS A 126 -42.39 -7.74 0.09
C LYS A 126 -43.62 -6.83 0.12
N PHE A 127 -44.71 -7.30 0.71
CA PHE A 127 -45.95 -6.54 0.85
C PHE A 127 -46.46 -6.65 2.28
N ASN A 128 -46.76 -5.50 2.90
CA ASN A 128 -47.21 -5.42 4.30
C ASN A 128 -46.32 -6.21 5.30
N HIS A 129 -45.00 -6.03 5.18
CA HIS A 129 -43.96 -6.72 5.97
C HIS A 129 -43.90 -8.26 5.81
N LYS A 130 -44.66 -8.85 4.88
CA LYS A 130 -44.61 -10.29 4.56
C LYS A 130 -43.96 -10.51 3.19
N LEU A 131 -43.15 -11.57 3.09
CA LEU A 131 -42.61 -12.00 1.81
C LEU A 131 -43.73 -12.67 0.99
N GLN A 132 -43.76 -12.36 -0.31
CA GLN A 132 -44.70 -12.95 -1.24
C GLN A 132 -44.11 -13.17 -2.64
N LEU A 133 -44.57 -14.20 -3.34
CA LEU A 133 -44.42 -14.34 -4.79
C LEU A 133 -45.70 -13.86 -5.47
N ALA A 134 -45.60 -12.82 -6.29
CA ALA A 134 -46.72 -12.34 -7.09
C ALA A 134 -46.78 -13.10 -8.42
N HIS A 135 -47.92 -13.72 -8.71
CA HIS A 135 -48.14 -14.56 -9.90
C HIS A 135 -47.03 -15.60 -10.19
N PRO A 136 -46.66 -16.44 -9.21
CA PRO A 136 -45.65 -17.46 -9.45
C PRO A 136 -46.19 -18.53 -10.41
N ALA A 137 -45.31 -19.01 -11.29
CA ALA A 137 -45.52 -20.26 -11.98
C ALA A 137 -45.33 -21.42 -10.97
N TYR A 138 -46.05 -22.53 -11.16
CA TYR A 138 -45.92 -23.68 -10.27
C TYR A 138 -46.03 -25.00 -11.04
N GLU A 139 -45.34 -26.02 -10.54
CA GLU A 139 -45.39 -27.41 -11.04
C GLU A 139 -45.65 -28.35 -9.84
N PRO A 140 -46.81 -29.02 -9.76
CA PRO A 140 -47.12 -29.95 -8.68
C PRO A 140 -46.14 -31.13 -8.60
N LEU A 141 -45.68 -31.45 -7.40
CA LEU A 141 -44.83 -32.61 -7.09
C LEU A 141 -45.74 -33.71 -6.50
N GLY A 142 -46.58 -34.30 -7.36
CA GLY A 142 -47.61 -35.28 -6.97
C GLY A 142 -47.31 -36.71 -7.40
N ALA A 143 -47.55 -37.66 -6.49
CA ALA A 143 -47.50 -39.10 -6.70
C ALA A 143 -48.79 -39.59 -7.36
N ASP A 144 -48.82 -39.63 -8.68
CA ASP A 144 -49.72 -40.46 -9.49
C ASP A 144 -49.12 -40.58 -10.89
N ALA A 145 -48.07 -41.41 -11.01
CA ALA A 145 -47.71 -42.01 -12.28
C ALA A 145 -48.29 -43.43 -12.26
N SER A 146 -49.46 -43.60 -12.86
CA SER A 146 -50.09 -44.91 -13.06
C SER A 146 -49.40 -45.70 -14.19
N ASP A 147 -48.06 -45.73 -14.20
CA ASP A 147 -47.25 -46.57 -15.06
C ASP A 147 -46.33 -47.43 -14.19
N ARG A 148 -46.58 -48.73 -14.19
CA ARG A 148 -45.92 -49.74 -13.34
C ARG A 148 -44.42 -49.95 -13.64
N ASP A 149 -43.86 -49.27 -14.65
CA ASP A 149 -42.42 -49.29 -14.94
C ASP A 149 -41.65 -48.09 -14.34
N ALA A 150 -42.35 -47.10 -13.74
CA ALA A 150 -41.71 -45.93 -13.13
C ALA A 150 -41.33 -46.13 -11.65
N ALA A 151 -41.92 -47.12 -10.96
CA ALA A 151 -41.87 -47.24 -9.50
C ALA A 151 -40.45 -47.50 -8.92
N THR A 152 -39.54 -48.12 -9.69
CA THR A 152 -38.15 -48.32 -9.28
C THR A 152 -37.23 -47.14 -9.65
N ALA A 153 -37.61 -46.29 -10.61
CA ALA A 153 -36.83 -45.12 -11.04
C ALA A 153 -37.20 -43.83 -10.29
N PHE A 154 -38.35 -43.80 -9.58
CA PHE A 154 -38.96 -42.57 -9.08
C PHE A 154 -38.60 -42.16 -7.64
N ALA A 155 -38.00 -43.06 -6.84
CA ALA A 155 -38.02 -42.93 -5.39
C ALA A 155 -36.91 -42.07 -4.76
N ASN A 156 -35.81 -41.75 -5.46
CA ASN A 156 -34.69 -40.96 -4.92
C ASN A 156 -34.08 -40.00 -5.96
N GLN A 157 -34.89 -39.38 -6.83
CA GLN A 157 -34.34 -38.47 -7.85
C GLN A 157 -34.04 -37.09 -7.26
N LEU A 158 -32.75 -36.73 -7.27
CA LEU A 158 -32.28 -35.37 -7.09
C LEU A 158 -32.78 -34.53 -8.28
N ILE A 159 -33.60 -33.51 -8.00
CA ILE A 159 -34.20 -32.65 -9.01
C ILE A 159 -33.25 -31.50 -9.31
N PRO A 160 -32.70 -31.37 -10.54
CA PRO A 160 -31.83 -30.27 -10.91
C PRO A 160 -32.63 -28.96 -10.99
N ILE A 161 -32.11 -27.92 -10.34
CA ILE A 161 -32.66 -26.56 -10.39
C ILE A 161 -31.70 -25.67 -11.17
N TYR A 162 -32.12 -25.26 -12.35
CA TYR A 162 -31.36 -24.44 -13.30
C TYR A 162 -31.51 -22.94 -13.03
N PRO A 163 -30.51 -22.12 -13.41
CA PRO A 163 -30.68 -20.68 -13.50
C PRO A 163 -31.81 -20.33 -14.48
N ALA A 164 -32.92 -19.82 -13.95
CA ALA A 164 -34.12 -19.45 -14.70
C ALA A 164 -34.16 -17.95 -15.04
N CYS A 165 -34.94 -17.55 -16.04
CA CYS A 165 -35.22 -16.15 -16.37
C CYS A 165 -36.73 -15.86 -16.32
N ALA A 166 -37.12 -14.60 -16.36
CA ALA A 166 -38.54 -14.21 -16.26
C ALA A 166 -39.46 -14.87 -17.31
N LYS A 167 -38.89 -15.29 -18.45
CA LYS A 167 -39.63 -15.96 -19.55
C LYS A 167 -39.47 -17.48 -19.57
N LEU A 168 -38.53 -18.06 -18.80
CA LEU A 168 -38.20 -19.48 -18.86
C LEU A 168 -37.85 -20.04 -17.48
N GLU A 169 -38.73 -20.92 -16.98
CA GLU A 169 -38.67 -21.53 -15.66
C GLU A 169 -37.75 -22.77 -15.64
N SER A 170 -37.22 -23.09 -14.46
CA SER A 170 -36.23 -24.18 -14.28
C SER A 170 -36.68 -25.54 -14.84
N TRP A 171 -37.95 -25.92 -14.68
CA TRP A 171 -38.43 -27.20 -15.22
C TRP A 171 -38.63 -27.20 -16.73
N LYS A 172 -38.85 -26.03 -17.36
CA LYS A 172 -38.84 -25.92 -18.82
C LYS A 172 -37.42 -26.03 -19.36
N ILE A 173 -36.45 -25.44 -18.67
CA ILE A 173 -35.02 -25.63 -18.96
C ILE A 173 -34.66 -27.10 -18.82
N ALA A 174 -35.05 -27.77 -17.73
CA ALA A 174 -34.83 -29.20 -17.54
C ALA A 174 -35.40 -30.06 -18.68
N LYS A 175 -36.62 -29.74 -19.16
CA LYS A 175 -37.22 -30.43 -20.33
C LYS A 175 -36.44 -30.18 -21.62
N CYS A 176 -35.89 -28.98 -21.81
CA CYS A 176 -35.04 -28.67 -22.96
C CYS A 176 -33.72 -29.44 -22.89
N VAL A 177 -33.08 -29.48 -21.71
CA VAL A 177 -31.88 -30.27 -21.45
C VAL A 177 -32.14 -31.75 -21.72
N ASP A 178 -33.24 -32.30 -21.21
CA ASP A 178 -33.62 -33.70 -21.43
C ASP A 178 -33.80 -34.06 -22.92
N ALA A 179 -34.24 -33.11 -23.75
CA ALA A 179 -34.38 -33.31 -25.18
C ALA A 179 -33.03 -33.40 -25.91
N VAL A 180 -31.99 -32.72 -25.39
CA VAL A 180 -30.64 -32.73 -25.96
C VAL A 180 -29.68 -33.68 -25.24
N LEU A 181 -29.99 -34.13 -24.01
CA LEU A 181 -29.13 -35.00 -23.21
C LEU A 181 -28.66 -36.29 -23.93
N PRO A 182 -29.47 -36.92 -24.81
CA PRO A 182 -28.99 -38.06 -25.60
C PRO A 182 -27.80 -37.73 -26.53
N SER A 183 -27.69 -36.50 -27.03
CA SER A 183 -26.57 -36.09 -27.89
C SER A 183 -25.26 -35.89 -27.13
N ALA A 184 -25.29 -35.85 -25.79
CA ALA A 184 -24.08 -35.81 -24.95
C ALA A 184 -23.17 -37.03 -25.18
N ARG A 185 -23.66 -38.12 -25.76
CA ARG A 185 -22.85 -39.31 -26.14
C ARG A 185 -21.86 -39.03 -27.27
N GLU A 186 -22.12 -37.99 -28.06
CA GLU A 186 -21.24 -37.56 -29.15
C GLU A 186 -20.15 -36.59 -28.67
N ALA A 187 -20.13 -36.26 -27.36
CA ALA A 187 -19.15 -35.33 -26.81
C ALA A 187 -17.75 -35.94 -26.84
N VAL A 188 -16.81 -35.21 -27.44
CA VAL A 188 -15.40 -35.60 -27.52
C VAL A 188 -14.73 -35.22 -26.21
N ASP A 189 -14.04 -36.18 -25.59
CA ASP A 189 -13.34 -35.97 -24.32
C ASP A 189 -12.07 -35.11 -24.52
N PRO A 190 -11.95 -33.92 -23.91
CA PRO A 190 -10.78 -33.06 -24.05
C PRO A 190 -9.58 -33.55 -23.23
N LEU A 191 -9.83 -34.36 -22.19
CA LEU A 191 -8.77 -34.82 -21.29
C LEU A 191 -8.05 -36.04 -21.90
N PRO A 192 -6.70 -36.06 -21.88
CA PRO A 192 -5.94 -37.25 -22.26
C PRO A 192 -6.37 -38.47 -21.44
N PRO A 193 -6.53 -39.67 -22.05
CA PRO A 193 -6.94 -40.87 -21.32
C PRO A 193 -6.05 -41.19 -20.12
N ALA A 194 -4.73 -41.00 -20.23
CA ALA A 194 -3.78 -41.20 -19.15
C ALA A 194 -4.01 -40.25 -17.96
N LEU A 195 -4.34 -38.97 -18.23
CA LEU A 195 -4.65 -37.99 -17.20
C LEU A 195 -5.96 -38.32 -16.48
N ARG A 196 -6.98 -38.68 -17.27
CA ARG A 196 -8.31 -39.08 -16.76
C ARG A 196 -8.20 -40.31 -15.86
N GLU A 197 -7.54 -41.37 -16.32
CA GLU A 197 -7.41 -42.64 -15.60
C GLU A 197 -6.51 -42.51 -14.36
N GLY A 198 -5.38 -41.80 -14.47
CA GLY A 198 -4.47 -41.58 -13.35
C GLY A 198 -5.11 -40.80 -12.18
N ARG A 199 -6.17 -40.04 -12.46
CA ARG A 199 -6.91 -39.23 -11.47
C ARG A 199 -8.27 -39.81 -11.10
N GLY A 200 -8.65 -40.97 -11.65
CA GLY A 200 -9.95 -41.59 -11.39
C GLY A 200 -11.16 -40.77 -11.87
N LEU A 201 -10.97 -39.89 -12.86
CA LEU A 201 -12.04 -39.03 -13.38
C LEU A 201 -12.95 -39.81 -14.33
N VAL A 202 -14.27 -39.61 -14.20
CA VAL A 202 -15.28 -40.21 -15.10
C VAL A 202 -15.18 -39.62 -16.52
N PRO A 203 -15.58 -40.32 -17.59
CA PRO A 203 -15.64 -39.77 -18.96
C PRO A 203 -16.55 -38.54 -19.07
N LEU A 204 -16.29 -37.64 -20.04
CA LEU A 204 -17.09 -36.40 -20.21
C LEU A 204 -18.58 -36.71 -20.38
N THR A 205 -18.89 -37.74 -21.17
CA THR A 205 -20.26 -38.19 -21.42
C THR A 205 -20.97 -38.59 -20.13
N GLU A 206 -20.27 -39.28 -19.22
CA GLU A 206 -20.80 -39.67 -17.92
C GLU A 206 -20.95 -38.46 -16.99
N ALA A 207 -20.01 -37.52 -17.01
CA ALA A 207 -20.11 -36.29 -16.21
C ALA A 207 -21.31 -35.41 -16.64
N LEU A 208 -21.52 -35.21 -17.94
CA LEU A 208 -22.68 -34.48 -18.46
C LEU A 208 -24.01 -35.17 -18.10
N LEU A 209 -24.04 -36.50 -18.10
CA LEU A 209 -25.20 -37.25 -17.63
C LEU A 209 -25.42 -37.09 -16.12
N LYS A 210 -24.36 -37.26 -15.32
CA LYS A 210 -24.40 -37.18 -13.86
C LYS A 210 -24.72 -35.78 -13.35
N ILE A 211 -24.28 -34.71 -14.01
CA ILE A 211 -24.61 -33.34 -13.62
C ILE A 211 -26.09 -33.03 -13.89
N HIS A 212 -26.68 -33.51 -15.00
CA HIS A 212 -28.08 -33.21 -15.30
C HIS A 212 -29.06 -34.22 -14.69
N ARG A 213 -28.65 -35.48 -14.51
CA ARG A 213 -29.45 -36.58 -13.95
C ARG A 213 -28.66 -37.40 -12.93
N PRO A 214 -28.30 -36.81 -11.77
CA PRO A 214 -27.61 -37.56 -10.72
C PRO A 214 -28.54 -38.57 -10.05
N SER A 215 -28.03 -39.77 -9.79
CA SER A 215 -28.75 -40.78 -8.97
C SER A 215 -28.40 -40.63 -7.49
N THR A 216 -27.21 -40.11 -7.18
CA THR A 216 -26.70 -39.91 -5.83
C THR A 216 -25.99 -38.55 -5.70
N LYS A 217 -25.75 -38.10 -4.45
CA LYS A 217 -24.91 -36.91 -4.22
C LYS A 217 -23.46 -37.12 -4.65
N ALA A 218 -22.96 -38.35 -4.61
CA ALA A 218 -21.63 -38.69 -5.10
C ALA A 218 -21.51 -38.46 -6.62
N ASP A 219 -22.56 -38.78 -7.39
CA ASP A 219 -22.56 -38.52 -8.84
C ASP A 219 -22.40 -37.03 -9.17
N ILE A 220 -22.99 -36.15 -8.35
CA ILE A 220 -22.86 -34.69 -8.52
C ILE A 220 -21.40 -34.28 -8.29
N GLU A 221 -20.76 -34.82 -7.26
CA GLU A 221 -19.39 -34.49 -6.93
C GLU A 221 -18.41 -35.00 -7.99
N ASP A 222 -18.56 -36.25 -8.44
CA ASP A 222 -17.78 -36.82 -9.55
C ASP A 222 -17.89 -35.95 -10.82
N ALA A 223 -19.12 -35.53 -11.15
CA ALA A 223 -19.38 -34.71 -12.31
C ALA A 223 -18.78 -33.30 -12.18
N ARG A 224 -18.93 -32.67 -11.01
CA ARG A 224 -18.34 -31.35 -10.73
C ARG A 224 -16.83 -31.40 -10.80
N GLN A 225 -16.20 -32.35 -10.13
CA GLN A 225 -14.75 -32.51 -10.15
C GLN A 225 -14.26 -32.72 -11.58
N ARG A 226 -14.95 -33.56 -12.36
CA ARG A 226 -14.60 -33.81 -13.75
C ARG A 226 -14.74 -32.57 -14.65
N LEU A 227 -15.83 -31.80 -14.51
CA LEU A 227 -16.08 -30.61 -15.33
C LEU A 227 -15.18 -29.43 -14.94
N LYS A 228 -14.83 -29.30 -13.64
CA LYS A 228 -13.80 -28.35 -13.16
C LYS A 228 -12.45 -28.63 -13.82
N TRP A 229 -12.05 -29.91 -13.88
CA TRP A 229 -10.82 -30.32 -14.53
C TRP A 229 -10.81 -30.02 -16.03
N ASP A 230 -11.95 -30.17 -16.70
CA ASP A 230 -12.09 -29.86 -18.12
C ASP A 230 -11.82 -28.38 -18.40
N GLU A 231 -12.50 -27.50 -17.66
CA GLU A 231 -12.31 -26.04 -17.76
C GLU A 231 -10.89 -25.62 -17.38
N ALA A 232 -10.37 -26.12 -16.25
CA ALA A 232 -9.03 -25.78 -15.78
C ALA A 232 -7.95 -26.24 -16.76
N PHE A 233 -8.05 -27.47 -17.27
CA PHE A 233 -7.03 -28.04 -18.15
C PHE A 233 -7.04 -27.41 -19.55
N VAL A 234 -8.20 -27.25 -20.18
CA VAL A 234 -8.30 -26.58 -21.49
C VAL A 234 -7.75 -25.15 -21.41
N LEU A 235 -8.13 -24.43 -20.35
CA LEU A 235 -7.62 -23.09 -20.11
C LEU A 235 -6.10 -23.07 -19.88
N GLN A 236 -5.57 -23.95 -19.03
CA GLN A 236 -4.14 -24.02 -18.76
C GLN A 236 -3.33 -24.42 -19.99
N VAL A 237 -3.89 -25.21 -20.90
CA VAL A 237 -3.27 -25.54 -22.20
C VAL A 237 -3.25 -24.31 -23.10
N ALA A 238 -4.31 -23.49 -23.14
CA ALA A 238 -4.32 -22.23 -23.86
C ALA A 238 -3.20 -21.29 -23.38
N LEU A 239 -3.11 -21.10 -22.07
CA LEU A 239 -2.09 -20.27 -21.42
C LEU A 239 -0.68 -20.85 -21.61
N ALA A 240 -0.51 -22.17 -21.49
CA ALA A 240 0.76 -22.83 -21.73
C ALA A 240 1.22 -22.68 -23.19
N ARG A 241 0.32 -22.78 -24.18
CA ARG A 241 0.64 -22.52 -25.60
C ARG A 241 1.01 -21.07 -25.83
N ARG A 242 0.32 -20.13 -25.18
CA ARG A 242 0.68 -18.70 -25.22
C ARG A 242 2.07 -18.45 -24.61
N ARG A 243 2.35 -18.99 -23.42
CA ARG A 243 3.68 -18.94 -22.78
C ARG A 243 4.75 -19.58 -23.66
N HIS A 244 4.45 -20.71 -24.29
CA HIS A 244 5.36 -21.37 -25.23
C HIS A 244 5.61 -20.50 -26.46
N ALA A 245 4.57 -19.90 -27.05
CA ALA A 245 4.72 -18.98 -28.19
C ALA A 245 5.51 -17.71 -27.81
N ASP A 246 5.24 -17.13 -26.65
CA ASP A 246 5.98 -15.99 -26.11
C ASP A 246 7.44 -16.35 -25.82
N ALA A 247 7.72 -17.56 -25.32
CA ALA A 247 9.08 -18.07 -25.12
C ALA A 247 9.84 -18.30 -26.45
N GLN A 248 9.13 -18.43 -27.56
CA GLN A 248 9.72 -18.50 -28.91
C GLN A 248 9.90 -17.12 -29.54
N LEU A 249 9.30 -16.06 -28.98
CA LEU A 249 9.56 -14.70 -29.43
C LEU A 249 11.00 -14.34 -29.04
N PRO A 250 11.84 -13.91 -30.00
CA PRO A 250 13.20 -13.52 -29.68
C PRO A 250 13.16 -12.21 -28.89
N ALA A 251 13.77 -12.21 -27.70
CA ALA A 251 14.12 -11.00 -26.97
C ALA A 251 15.64 -10.87 -26.87
N VAL A 252 16.12 -9.64 -26.71
CA VAL A 252 17.54 -9.36 -26.48
C VAL A 252 17.85 -9.63 -25.00
N PRO A 253 18.69 -10.63 -24.66
CA PRO A 253 19.08 -10.85 -23.28
C PRO A 253 19.78 -9.63 -22.69
N ARG A 254 19.23 -9.09 -21.60
CA ARG A 254 19.77 -7.95 -20.86
C ARG A 254 20.49 -8.44 -19.61
N ARG A 255 21.78 -8.74 -19.76
CA ARG A 255 22.64 -9.12 -18.63
C ARG A 255 23.28 -7.86 -18.05
N PRO A 256 23.19 -7.62 -16.74
CA PRO A 256 23.97 -6.58 -16.08
C PRO A 256 25.44 -6.71 -16.47
N ALA A 257 26.05 -5.60 -16.91
CA ALA A 257 27.45 -5.58 -17.27
C ALA A 257 28.29 -5.44 -15.98
N PRO A 258 29.27 -6.33 -15.73
CA PRO A 258 30.19 -6.14 -14.60
C PRO A 258 30.94 -4.81 -14.72
N GLY A 259 30.86 -3.97 -13.69
CA GLY A 259 31.40 -2.61 -13.67
C GLY A 259 30.60 -1.60 -14.51
N GLY A 260 29.32 -1.89 -14.79
CA GLY A 260 28.40 -0.99 -15.47
C GLY A 260 27.78 0.07 -14.55
N LEU A 261 26.83 0.83 -15.09
CA LEU A 261 26.00 1.84 -14.43
C LEU A 261 25.22 1.27 -13.25
N LEU A 262 24.71 0.03 -13.31
CA LEU A 262 24.04 -0.59 -12.15
C LEU A 262 25.03 -0.82 -11.01
N ASP A 263 26.23 -1.34 -11.30
CA ASP A 263 27.27 -1.53 -10.29
C ASP A 263 27.76 -0.18 -9.73
N ALA A 264 27.87 0.84 -10.58
CA ALA A 264 28.21 2.20 -10.17
C ALA A 264 27.12 2.84 -9.29
N PHE A 265 25.85 2.59 -9.60
CA PHE A 265 24.71 3.05 -8.81
C PHE A 265 24.61 2.28 -7.49
N ASP A 266 24.67 0.94 -7.51
CA ASP A 266 24.68 0.09 -6.32
C ASP A 266 25.84 0.45 -5.38
N ALA A 267 27.01 0.80 -5.94
CA ALA A 267 28.16 1.30 -5.18
C ALA A 267 27.94 2.71 -4.58
N LYS A 268 27.06 3.52 -5.16
CA LYS A 268 26.65 4.83 -4.62
C LYS A 268 25.47 4.73 -3.65
N LEU A 269 24.85 3.56 -3.52
CA LEU A 269 23.66 3.46 -2.71
C LEU A 269 23.98 3.76 -1.26
N PRO A 270 23.22 4.69 -0.65
CA PRO A 270 23.32 4.95 0.75
C PRO A 270 22.49 3.92 1.52
N PHE A 271 22.43 2.65 1.07
CA PHE A 271 22.01 1.51 1.88
C PHE A 271 22.19 0.16 1.16
N THR A 272 22.28 -0.91 1.94
CA THR A 272 22.20 -2.28 1.43
C THR A 272 20.75 -2.71 1.30
N LEU A 273 20.47 -3.42 0.23
CA LEU A 273 19.13 -3.93 -0.07
C LEU A 273 18.72 -5.00 0.92
N THR A 274 17.44 -5.04 1.30
CA THR A 274 16.89 -6.10 2.15
C THR A 274 16.98 -7.46 1.47
N GLU A 275 16.94 -8.57 2.23
CA GLU A 275 16.94 -9.92 1.63
C GLU A 275 15.78 -10.11 0.64
N GLY A 276 14.61 -9.52 0.93
CA GLY A 276 13.48 -9.47 0.00
C GLY A 276 13.78 -8.70 -1.28
N GLN A 277 14.39 -7.51 -1.17
CA GLN A 277 14.79 -6.71 -2.33
C GLN A 277 15.90 -7.38 -3.16
N GLN A 278 16.88 -8.02 -2.52
CA GLN A 278 17.94 -8.76 -3.20
C GLN A 278 17.39 -9.97 -3.94
N LYS A 279 16.52 -10.75 -3.29
CA LYS A 279 15.85 -11.90 -3.89
C LYS A 279 15.03 -11.48 -5.11
N VAL A 280 14.18 -10.48 -4.96
CA VAL A 280 13.33 -9.97 -6.05
C VAL A 280 14.17 -9.38 -7.19
N SER A 281 15.21 -8.59 -6.89
CA SER A 281 16.10 -8.07 -7.94
C SER A 281 16.82 -9.20 -8.67
N LYS A 282 17.25 -10.25 -7.97
CA LYS A 282 17.87 -11.41 -8.60
C LYS A 282 16.89 -12.14 -9.53
N GLU A 283 15.66 -12.39 -9.09
CA GLU A 283 14.60 -12.97 -9.93
C GLU A 283 14.39 -12.14 -11.22
N ILE A 284 14.33 -10.81 -11.09
CA ILE A 284 14.19 -9.91 -12.24
C ILE A 284 15.43 -9.99 -13.15
N PHE A 285 16.65 -10.00 -12.60
CA PHE A 285 17.87 -10.06 -13.41
C PHE A 285 18.03 -11.39 -14.14
N ASP A 286 17.69 -12.51 -13.49
CA ASP A 286 17.73 -13.84 -14.08
C ASP A 286 16.77 -13.92 -15.29
N ASP A 287 15.58 -13.32 -15.19
CA ASP A 287 14.63 -13.25 -16.29
C ASP A 287 15.05 -12.29 -17.41
N LEU A 288 15.58 -11.11 -17.06
CA LEU A 288 16.12 -10.15 -18.04
C LEU A 288 17.25 -10.79 -18.86
N ALA A 289 18.00 -11.73 -18.29
CA ALA A 289 19.08 -12.45 -18.95
C ALA A 289 18.64 -13.56 -19.92
N THR A 290 17.33 -13.81 -20.07
CA THR A 290 16.78 -14.83 -20.97
C THR A 290 16.66 -14.33 -22.42
N SER A 291 16.55 -15.26 -23.38
CA SER A 291 16.37 -14.95 -24.81
C SER A 291 14.90 -14.79 -25.23
N HIS A 292 13.99 -14.69 -24.25
CA HIS A 292 12.57 -14.46 -24.45
C HIS A 292 12.10 -13.32 -23.54
N PRO A 293 10.96 -12.67 -23.85
CA PRO A 293 10.46 -11.56 -23.04
C PRO A 293 10.14 -12.02 -21.62
N MET A 294 10.53 -11.21 -20.63
CA MET A 294 10.12 -11.38 -19.23
C MET A 294 8.76 -10.75 -19.07
N HIS A 295 7.79 -11.44 -18.46
CA HIS A 295 6.51 -10.87 -18.06
C HIS A 295 6.29 -11.09 -16.56
N ARG A 296 6.71 -10.11 -15.73
CA ARG A 296 6.74 -10.23 -14.26
C ARG A 296 5.91 -9.15 -13.56
N LEU A 297 5.23 -9.54 -12.49
CA LEU A 297 4.53 -8.66 -11.56
C LEU A 297 5.35 -8.52 -10.28
N LEU A 298 5.79 -7.31 -9.98
CA LEU A 298 6.33 -6.91 -8.69
C LEU A 298 5.20 -6.37 -7.81
N GLN A 299 4.92 -7.07 -6.73
CA GLN A 299 3.93 -6.68 -5.74
C GLN A 299 4.63 -6.33 -4.44
N GLY A 300 4.39 -5.14 -3.89
CA GLY A 300 5.03 -4.72 -2.64
C GLY A 300 4.42 -3.46 -2.06
N GLU A 301 4.51 -3.32 -0.75
CA GLU A 301 4.15 -2.08 -0.07
C GLU A 301 5.40 -1.17 0.16
N VAL A 302 5.19 0.14 0.35
CA VAL A 302 6.21 1.22 0.29
C VAL A 302 7.13 1.41 1.54
N GLY A 303 8.27 0.70 1.69
CA GLY A 303 9.45 1.13 2.52
C GLY A 303 9.77 0.46 3.89
N SER A 304 10.72 -0.51 3.95
CA SER A 304 11.17 -1.21 5.18
C SER A 304 12.70 -1.19 5.47
N GLY A 305 13.21 -0.49 6.51
CA GLY A 305 14.62 -0.68 6.95
C GLY A 305 15.27 0.30 7.95
N LYS A 306 14.70 0.55 9.15
CA LYS A 306 15.26 1.58 10.10
C LYS A 306 15.05 1.33 11.61
N ALA A 307 15.04 0.10 12.13
CA ALA A 307 14.62 -0.14 13.53
C ALA A 307 15.71 0.15 14.57
N GLN A 308 15.31 0.72 15.71
CA GLN A 308 16.15 0.92 16.91
C GLN A 308 15.37 0.58 18.19
N PRO A 309 16.06 0.16 19.26
CA PRO A 309 15.44 -0.05 20.57
C PRO A 309 14.64 1.16 21.06
N LEU A 310 13.53 0.91 21.76
CA LEU A 310 12.68 1.98 22.32
C LEU A 310 13.43 2.93 23.27
N ASP A 311 14.50 2.45 23.91
CA ASP A 311 15.38 3.21 24.81
C ASP A 311 16.48 4.02 24.10
N SER A 312 16.62 3.88 22.77
CA SER A 312 17.57 4.69 21.97
C SER A 312 17.10 6.14 21.91
N LEU A 313 18.00 7.13 21.82
CA LEU A 313 17.61 8.54 21.79
C LEU A 313 17.56 9.11 20.37
N VAL A 314 16.61 10.00 20.11
CA VAL A 314 16.48 10.77 18.87
C VAL A 314 16.60 12.26 19.20
N LEU A 315 17.41 13.00 18.43
CA LEU A 315 17.60 14.42 18.66
C LEU A 315 16.42 15.22 18.10
N THR A 316 15.78 16.02 18.94
CA THR A 316 14.74 17.00 18.60
C THR A 316 15.23 18.42 18.86
N PRO A 317 14.53 19.47 18.36
CA PRO A 317 14.88 20.85 18.67
C PRO A 317 14.89 21.18 20.16
N THR A 318 14.17 20.42 20.99
CA THR A 318 14.09 20.60 22.43
C THR A 318 15.08 19.73 23.23
N GLY A 319 15.86 18.89 22.56
CA GLY A 319 16.85 17.98 23.15
C GLY A 319 16.67 16.53 22.70
N PHE A 320 17.34 15.60 23.36
CA PHE A 320 17.14 14.17 23.06
C PHE A 320 15.85 13.65 23.70
N ARG A 321 15.08 12.87 22.94
CA ARG A 321 13.91 12.12 23.42
C ARG A 321 14.09 10.62 23.13
N PRO A 322 13.64 9.72 24.00
CA PRO A 322 13.66 8.28 23.73
C PRO A 322 12.85 7.94 22.47
N MET A 323 13.31 6.95 21.72
CA MET A 323 12.72 6.47 20.47
C MET A 323 11.28 6.03 20.71
N GLY A 324 11.01 5.36 21.82
CA GLY A 324 9.66 4.96 22.23
C GLY A 324 8.73 6.12 22.59
N ASP A 325 9.27 7.30 22.88
CA ASP A 325 8.51 8.51 23.19
C ASP A 325 8.34 9.42 21.95
N ILE A 326 8.95 9.08 20.81
CA ILE A 326 8.77 9.84 19.56
C ILE A 326 7.40 9.52 18.98
N GLU A 327 6.64 10.56 18.68
CA GLU A 327 5.32 10.50 18.07
C GLU A 327 5.32 11.14 16.68
N VAL A 328 4.35 10.79 15.85
CA VAL A 328 4.25 11.36 14.50
C VAL A 328 3.86 12.84 14.60
N GLY A 329 4.60 13.71 13.90
CA GLY A 329 4.49 15.16 14.02
C GLY A 329 5.48 15.78 15.00
N ASP A 330 6.23 14.96 15.76
CA ASP A 330 7.38 15.49 16.51
C ASP A 330 8.45 16.02 15.54
N GLU A 331 9.11 17.09 15.93
CA GLU A 331 10.25 17.64 15.20
C GLU A 331 11.51 16.87 15.56
N VAL A 332 12.28 16.44 14.55
CA VAL A 332 13.58 15.81 14.69
C VAL A 332 14.63 16.57 13.91
N VAL A 333 15.86 16.53 14.41
CA VAL A 333 17.00 17.14 13.74
C VAL A 333 17.53 16.17 12.69
N VAL A 334 17.77 16.67 11.48
CA VAL A 334 18.42 15.92 10.41
C VAL A 334 19.92 16.23 10.34
N PRO A 335 20.75 15.42 9.67
CA PRO A 335 22.22 15.53 9.71
C PRO A 335 22.79 16.85 9.17
N SER A 336 22.08 17.48 8.24
CA SER A 336 22.40 18.81 7.72
C SER A 336 22.17 19.92 8.75
N GLY A 337 21.53 19.60 9.88
CA GLY A 337 21.16 20.53 10.93
C GLY A 337 19.78 21.16 10.75
N GLU A 338 19.05 20.80 9.68
CA GLU A 338 17.67 21.23 9.47
C GLU A 338 16.70 20.49 10.41
N ILE A 339 15.53 21.07 10.62
CA ILE A 339 14.44 20.45 11.39
C ILE A 339 13.49 19.80 10.39
N ALA A 340 13.14 18.55 10.67
CA ALA A 340 12.18 17.82 9.88
C ALA A 340 11.11 17.18 10.77
N LEU A 341 9.92 17.02 10.23
CA LEU A 341 8.83 16.38 10.96
C LEU A 341 8.96 14.86 10.86
N VAL A 342 8.67 14.18 11.95
CA VAL A 342 8.48 12.73 11.94
C VAL A 342 7.19 12.44 11.19
N GLY A 343 7.31 11.93 9.96
CA GLY A 343 6.18 11.57 9.10
C GLY A 343 5.51 10.25 9.51
N GLY A 344 6.16 9.49 10.41
CA GLY A 344 5.64 8.22 10.89
C GLY A 344 6.50 7.56 11.96
N VAL A 345 5.87 6.80 12.85
CA VAL A 345 6.49 6.06 13.97
C VAL A 345 5.96 4.64 13.95
N PHE A 346 6.85 3.65 14.03
CA PHE A 346 6.54 2.29 13.63
C PHE A 346 7.16 1.24 14.56
N PRO A 347 6.42 0.76 15.57
CA PRO A 347 6.88 -0.33 16.43
C PRO A 347 7.07 -1.63 15.62
N GLN A 348 8.16 -2.37 15.84
CA GLN A 348 8.46 -3.63 15.13
C GLN A 348 8.57 -4.86 16.05
N GLY A 349 8.05 -4.78 17.27
CA GLY A 349 8.12 -5.88 18.24
C GLY A 349 9.54 -6.13 18.75
N GLU A 350 9.83 -7.35 19.22
CA GLU A 350 11.16 -7.72 19.69
C GLU A 350 12.06 -8.17 18.53
N ARG A 351 13.25 -7.57 18.44
CA ARG A 351 14.31 -7.96 17.51
C ARG A 351 15.65 -8.05 18.24
N ASP A 352 16.58 -8.83 17.70
CA ASP A 352 17.96 -8.88 18.19
C ASP A 352 18.67 -7.54 17.95
N VAL A 353 19.23 -6.99 19.03
CA VAL A 353 19.88 -5.67 19.04
C VAL A 353 21.38 -5.80 19.19
N TRP A 354 22.09 -4.94 18.48
CA TRP A 354 23.54 -4.84 18.47
C TRP A 354 23.97 -3.42 18.89
N ARG A 355 25.04 -3.36 19.68
CA ARG A 355 25.67 -2.14 20.15
C ARG A 355 26.90 -1.82 19.31
N VAL A 356 26.81 -0.75 18.53
CA VAL A 356 27.90 -0.21 17.70
C VAL A 356 28.74 0.74 18.54
N VAL A 357 29.97 0.35 18.88
CA VAL A 357 30.90 1.13 19.71
C VAL A 357 31.83 1.96 18.83
N LEU A 358 31.99 3.24 19.12
CA LEU A 358 32.76 4.21 18.34
C LEU A 358 34.14 4.53 18.97
N SER A 359 35.02 5.16 18.19
CA SER A 359 36.41 5.41 18.55
C SER A 359 36.61 6.39 19.70
N ASP A 360 35.59 7.19 20.00
CA ASP A 360 35.55 8.11 21.14
C ASP A 360 34.92 7.46 22.39
N GLY A 361 34.54 6.18 22.30
CA GLY A 361 33.92 5.42 23.38
C GLY A 361 32.40 5.57 23.49
N SER A 362 31.77 6.39 22.63
CA SER A 362 30.30 6.41 22.51
C SER A 362 29.78 5.13 21.83
N ALA A 363 28.52 4.79 22.03
CA ALA A 363 27.90 3.64 21.41
C ALA A 363 26.44 3.88 21.08
N VAL A 364 25.93 3.18 20.06
CA VAL A 364 24.53 3.25 19.62
C VAL A 364 23.98 1.84 19.51
N GLU A 365 22.73 1.64 19.92
CA GLU A 365 22.05 0.36 19.80
C GLU A 365 21.05 0.39 18.62
N CYS A 366 21.02 -0.71 17.87
CA CYS A 366 20.23 -0.83 16.64
C CYS A 366 20.01 -2.30 16.28
N ASP A 367 19.08 -2.61 15.38
CA ASP A 367 18.96 -3.98 14.86
C ASP A 367 20.07 -4.31 13.85
N ASP A 368 20.22 -5.60 13.52
CA ASP A 368 21.30 -6.09 12.64
C ASP A 368 21.17 -5.57 11.19
N GLU A 369 19.98 -5.11 10.80
CA GLU A 369 19.66 -4.57 9.47
C GLU A 369 19.71 -3.04 9.42
N HIS A 370 20.02 -2.37 10.53
CA HIS A 370 20.09 -0.91 10.59
C HIS A 370 21.18 -0.38 9.66
N LEU A 371 20.83 0.64 8.88
CA LEU A 371 21.69 1.21 7.86
C LEU A 371 22.54 2.37 8.44
N TRP A 372 23.80 2.46 8.05
CA TRP A 372 24.75 3.45 8.56
C TRP A 372 25.51 4.14 7.43
N ILE A 373 25.41 5.46 7.31
CA ILE A 373 26.36 6.24 6.49
C ILE A 373 27.74 6.13 7.12
N VAL A 374 28.67 5.51 6.38
CA VAL A 374 30.05 5.27 6.77
C VAL A 374 31.00 5.61 5.63
N GLY A 375 32.19 6.05 5.95
CA GLY A 375 33.26 6.16 4.95
C GLY A 375 34.60 5.83 5.56
N THR A 376 35.57 5.48 4.73
CA THR A 376 36.93 5.27 5.23
C THR A 376 37.61 6.60 5.51
N SER A 377 38.47 6.67 6.53
CA SER A 377 39.19 7.91 6.85
C SER A 377 39.90 8.56 5.63
N ARG A 378 40.42 7.77 4.69
CA ARG A 378 41.06 8.29 3.46
C ARG A 378 40.06 8.71 2.39
N GLY A 379 38.88 8.07 2.33
CA GLY A 379 37.86 8.41 1.34
C GLY A 379 37.26 9.77 1.63
N TRP A 380 36.93 10.01 2.89
CA TRP A 380 36.47 11.32 3.33
C TRP A 380 37.52 12.44 3.21
N ASP A 381 38.83 12.16 3.28
CA ASP A 381 39.89 13.16 3.04
C ASP A 381 40.05 13.50 1.55
N ARG A 382 39.42 12.72 0.67
CA ARG A 382 39.45 12.85 -0.79
C ARG A 382 38.08 13.24 -1.35
N ASP A 383 37.16 13.68 -0.49
CA ASP A 383 35.76 14.00 -0.82
C ASP A 383 35.04 12.86 -1.58
N GLN A 384 35.38 11.60 -1.27
CA GLN A 384 34.64 10.45 -1.79
C GLN A 384 33.27 10.35 -1.10
N GLU A 385 32.24 10.01 -1.88
CA GLU A 385 30.90 9.78 -1.36
C GLU A 385 30.92 8.68 -0.28
N PRO A 386 30.20 8.86 0.84
CA PRO A 386 30.12 7.85 1.87
C PRO A 386 29.34 6.63 1.41
N GLU A 387 29.78 5.47 1.85
CA GLU A 387 29.07 4.20 1.68
C GLU A 387 27.96 4.12 2.74
N VAL A 388 26.94 3.29 2.50
CA VAL A 388 26.07 2.89 3.60
C VAL A 388 26.02 1.40 3.70
N LEU A 389 26.25 0.96 4.93
CA LEU A 389 26.34 -0.44 5.28
C LEU A 389 25.32 -0.75 6.37
N THR A 390 24.82 -1.97 6.37
CA THR A 390 24.08 -2.52 7.50
C THR A 390 24.99 -2.76 8.70
N THR A 391 24.41 -2.78 9.91
CA THR A 391 25.13 -3.22 11.13
C THR A 391 25.79 -4.58 10.93
N ARG A 392 25.12 -5.50 10.21
CA ARG A 392 25.64 -6.82 9.82
C ARG A 392 26.89 -6.75 8.95
N GLU A 393 26.96 -5.86 7.97
CA GLU A 393 28.13 -5.71 7.11
C GLU A 393 29.30 -5.08 7.87
N ILE A 394 29.02 -4.06 8.66
CA ILE A 394 30.04 -3.39 9.48
C ILE A 394 30.70 -4.39 10.42
N ARG A 395 29.92 -5.25 11.11
CA ARG A 395 30.50 -6.24 12.04
C ARG A 395 31.39 -7.28 11.36
N THR A 396 31.16 -7.57 10.09
CA THR A 396 31.99 -8.52 9.32
C THR A 396 33.32 -7.93 8.86
N ASP A 397 33.47 -6.60 8.85
CA ASP A 397 34.65 -5.92 8.29
C ASP A 397 35.02 -4.63 9.05
N LEU A 398 35.16 -4.76 10.37
CA LEU A 398 35.38 -3.65 11.31
C LEU A 398 36.77 -2.97 11.22
N HIS A 399 37.82 -3.73 10.86
CA HIS A 399 39.21 -3.32 11.05
C HIS A 399 40.05 -3.43 9.78
N LYS A 400 40.94 -2.45 9.57
CA LYS A 400 42.02 -2.55 8.58
C LYS A 400 43.12 -3.48 9.09
N ALA A 401 44.00 -3.95 8.20
CA ALA A 401 45.13 -4.82 8.53
C ALA A 401 46.06 -4.28 9.64
N ASN A 402 46.06 -2.97 9.87
CA ASN A 402 46.85 -2.30 10.93
C ASN A 402 46.12 -2.16 12.28
N GLY A 403 44.92 -2.74 12.44
CA GLY A 403 44.11 -2.66 13.65
C GLY A 403 43.35 -1.34 13.87
N SER A 404 43.41 -0.40 12.92
CA SER A 404 42.57 0.80 12.93
C SER A 404 41.16 0.52 12.42
N SER A 405 40.17 1.28 12.88
CA SER A 405 38.80 1.23 12.36
C SER A 405 38.77 1.41 10.85
N LYS A 406 38.01 0.58 10.15
CA LYS A 406 37.81 0.71 8.71
C LYS A 406 36.81 1.82 8.40
N TRP A 407 35.67 1.78 9.08
CA TRP A 407 34.49 2.62 8.86
C TRP A 407 34.42 3.78 9.85
N TYR A 408 34.06 4.96 9.36
CA TYR A 408 33.89 6.18 10.14
C TYR A 408 32.54 6.83 9.82
N LEU A 409 31.80 7.20 10.85
CA LEU A 409 30.52 7.88 10.72
C LEU A 409 30.69 9.37 10.39
N PRO A 410 29.76 9.98 9.63
CA PRO A 410 29.72 11.41 9.43
C PRO A 410 29.50 12.15 10.75
N VAL A 411 29.90 13.41 10.76
CA VAL A 411 29.67 14.32 11.89
C VAL A 411 28.39 15.10 11.57
N ALA A 412 27.42 15.11 12.48
CA ALA A 412 26.25 15.96 12.30
C ALA A 412 26.62 17.43 12.53
N VAL A 413 25.98 18.30 11.76
CA VAL A 413 26.13 19.76 11.89
C VAL A 413 25.59 20.19 13.27
N PRO A 414 26.32 21.03 14.03
CA PRO A 414 25.82 21.58 15.28
C PRO A 414 24.55 22.42 15.07
N VAL A 415 23.49 22.13 15.84
CA VAL A 415 22.19 22.83 15.73
C VAL A 415 21.85 23.61 16.98
N ASP A 416 21.13 24.72 16.86
CA ASP A 416 20.59 25.41 18.01
C ASP A 416 19.48 24.58 18.67
N LEU A 417 19.57 24.39 19.99
CA LEU A 417 18.58 23.65 20.78
C LEU A 417 17.86 24.59 21.75
N GLY A 418 16.64 24.21 22.14
CA GLY A 418 15.79 24.91 23.08
C GLY A 418 14.98 26.05 22.47
N ASN A 419 14.08 26.63 23.26
CA ASN A 419 13.09 27.61 22.78
C ASN A 419 13.61 29.05 22.72
N GLY A 420 14.93 29.26 22.82
CA GLY A 420 15.53 30.59 22.89
C GLY A 420 15.29 31.34 24.21
N ASP A 421 14.83 30.66 25.25
CA ASP A 421 14.63 31.24 26.58
C ASP A 421 15.95 31.73 27.17
N ARG A 422 15.88 32.88 27.85
CA ARG A 422 17.07 33.45 28.50
C ARG A 422 17.51 32.54 29.64
N GLN A 423 18.74 32.08 29.57
CA GLN A 423 19.30 31.20 30.60
C GLN A 423 19.27 31.86 31.98
N PRO A 424 19.00 31.10 33.08
CA PRO A 424 18.90 31.65 34.43
C PRO A 424 20.18 32.36 34.89
N LEU A 425 21.33 31.93 34.38
CA LEU A 425 22.63 32.56 34.51
C LEU A 425 23.32 32.63 33.16
N ASP A 426 24.21 33.62 33.03
CA ASP A 426 25.12 33.71 31.90
C ASP A 426 25.83 32.35 31.66
N PRO A 427 25.83 31.80 30.43
CA PRO A 427 26.37 30.47 30.17
C PRO A 427 27.86 30.34 30.50
N TYR A 428 28.67 31.37 30.25
CA TYR A 428 30.09 31.35 30.60
C TYR A 428 30.26 31.36 32.12
N LEU A 429 29.50 32.19 32.83
CA LEU A 429 29.45 32.17 34.30
C LEU A 429 29.06 30.80 34.85
N MET A 430 28.09 30.11 34.23
CA MET A 430 27.70 28.75 34.64
C MET A 430 28.88 27.78 34.52
N GLY A 431 29.58 27.78 33.39
CA GLY A 431 30.77 26.94 33.19
C GLY A 431 31.86 27.20 34.23
N VAL A 432 32.14 28.48 34.51
CA VAL A 432 33.12 28.89 35.54
C VAL A 432 32.71 28.45 36.94
N LEU A 433 31.42 28.61 37.30
CA LEU A 433 30.90 28.16 38.59
C LEU A 433 30.96 26.64 38.72
N ILE A 434 30.66 25.89 37.67
CA ILE A 434 30.76 24.42 37.71
C ILE A 434 32.23 23.98 37.86
N GLY A 435 33.18 24.62 37.19
CA GLY A 435 34.60 24.28 37.36
C GLY A 435 35.14 24.66 38.74
N ASP A 436 35.44 25.95 38.91
CA ASP A 436 36.16 26.50 40.08
C ASP A 436 35.24 26.95 41.22
N GLY A 437 33.91 26.82 41.06
CA GLY A 437 32.95 27.19 42.09
C GLY A 437 32.72 26.09 43.14
N SER A 438 32.44 26.53 44.37
CA SER A 438 31.93 25.71 45.47
C SER A 438 30.60 26.26 45.94
N PHE A 439 29.61 25.38 46.11
CA PHE A 439 28.25 25.72 46.55
C PHE A 439 27.66 24.73 47.57
N ARG A 440 28.52 23.97 48.27
CA ARG A 440 28.08 22.99 49.30
C ARG A 440 27.37 23.65 50.48
N HIS A 441 27.91 24.78 50.96
CA HIS A 441 27.37 25.52 52.11
C HIS A 441 27.29 27.03 51.86
N ASN A 442 28.14 27.56 50.99
CA ASN A 442 28.22 28.95 50.57
C ASN A 442 28.68 29.00 49.11
N LEU A 443 28.36 30.09 48.40
CA LEU A 443 28.85 30.34 47.05
C LEU A 443 30.27 30.92 47.13
N ARG A 444 31.27 30.16 46.69
CA ARG A 444 32.66 30.61 46.52
C ARG A 444 33.16 30.30 45.12
N LEU A 445 33.98 31.17 44.58
CA LEU A 445 34.73 30.97 43.35
C LEU A 445 36.22 31.12 43.69
N SER A 446 37.00 30.08 43.43
CA SER A 446 38.44 30.07 43.71
C SER A 446 39.21 30.24 42.41
N THR A 447 39.75 31.44 42.16
CA THR A 447 40.51 31.72 40.93
C THR A 447 41.62 32.73 41.19
N VAL A 448 42.71 32.64 40.41
CA VAL A 448 43.83 33.58 40.39
C VAL A 448 43.88 34.39 39.09
N ASP A 449 42.91 34.18 38.19
CA ASP A 449 42.88 34.78 36.86
C ASP A 449 42.00 36.04 36.86
N ASP A 450 42.63 37.20 36.72
CA ASP A 450 41.95 38.50 36.70
C ASP A 450 40.92 38.59 35.56
N GLU A 451 41.15 37.91 34.43
CA GLU A 451 40.18 37.90 33.33
C GLU A 451 38.90 37.10 33.65
N ILE A 452 39.02 36.00 34.41
CA ILE A 452 37.85 35.24 34.90
C ILE A 452 37.05 36.14 35.86
N LEU A 453 37.74 36.83 36.78
CA LEU A 453 37.10 37.75 37.72
C LEU A 453 36.35 38.88 37.00
N ALA A 454 36.98 39.51 36.01
CA ALA A 454 36.36 40.57 35.22
C ALA A 454 35.14 40.06 34.43
N ALA A 455 35.23 38.86 33.85
CA ALA A 455 34.12 38.24 33.12
C ALA A 455 32.94 37.89 34.04
N VAL A 456 33.22 37.34 35.22
CA VAL A 456 32.19 37.03 36.23
C VAL A 456 31.56 38.32 36.76
N GLU A 457 32.35 39.35 37.05
CA GLU A 457 31.82 40.64 37.52
C GLU A 457 30.93 41.32 36.47
N ALA A 458 31.31 41.26 35.19
CA ALA A 458 30.47 41.74 34.09
C ALA A 458 29.16 40.94 33.97
N ALA A 459 29.20 39.62 34.15
CA ALA A 459 28.04 38.74 34.02
C ALA A 459 27.01 38.90 35.16
N VAL A 460 27.44 39.30 36.37
CA VAL A 460 26.55 39.44 37.54
C VAL A 460 26.06 40.88 37.78
N ALA A 461 26.61 41.85 37.04
CA ALA A 461 26.20 43.25 37.10
C ALA A 461 24.82 43.48 36.44
N PRO A 462 24.05 44.50 36.86
CA PRO A 462 24.32 45.46 37.94
C PRO A 462 23.85 45.00 39.33
N HIS A 463 23.20 43.84 39.43
CA HIS A 463 22.46 43.43 40.63
C HIS A 463 23.34 42.84 41.73
N CYS A 464 24.45 42.21 41.35
CA CYS A 464 25.45 41.66 42.25
C CYS A 464 26.84 42.24 41.95
N GLU A 465 27.75 42.01 42.88
CA GLU A 465 29.17 42.32 42.74
C GLU A 465 30.01 41.17 43.29
N MET A 466 31.23 41.08 42.79
CA MET A 466 32.24 40.20 43.34
C MET A 466 32.87 40.82 44.59
N ALA A 467 33.11 39.98 45.60
CA ALA A 467 33.77 40.39 46.83
C ALA A 467 34.80 39.33 47.25
N ALA A 468 36.02 39.77 47.55
CA ALA A 468 37.05 38.89 48.11
C ALA A 468 36.63 38.33 49.47
N VAL A 469 36.92 37.05 49.70
CA VAL A 469 36.69 36.40 50.99
C VAL A 469 37.85 36.75 51.94
N PRO A 470 37.59 37.35 53.12
CA PRO A 470 38.66 37.71 54.05
C PRO A 470 39.51 36.49 54.44
N GLY A 471 40.84 36.62 54.33
CA GLY A 471 41.79 35.56 54.68
C GLY A 471 42.13 34.57 53.56
N SER A 472 41.60 34.75 52.35
CA SER A 472 42.00 33.99 51.16
C SER A 472 42.58 34.93 50.09
N ALA A 473 43.63 34.48 49.41
CA ALA A 473 44.26 35.23 48.32
C ALA A 473 43.59 35.01 46.96
N CYS A 474 42.72 34.00 46.84
CA CYS A 474 42.12 33.58 45.57
C CYS A 474 40.63 33.25 45.65
N ASP A 475 40.01 33.32 46.84
CA ASP A 475 38.58 33.04 46.99
C ASP A 475 37.75 34.32 46.94
N TYR A 476 36.70 34.25 46.14
CA TYR A 476 35.72 35.31 46.00
C TYR A 476 34.30 34.79 46.19
N THR A 477 33.38 35.67 46.55
CA THR A 477 31.94 35.40 46.64
C THR A 477 31.18 36.42 45.82
N ILE A 478 30.03 36.02 45.29
CA ILE A 478 29.08 36.93 44.63
C ILE A 478 28.08 37.41 45.69
N ARG A 479 27.98 38.73 45.89
CA ARG A 479 27.06 39.35 46.87
C ARG A 479 26.16 40.38 46.19
N MET A 480 24.97 40.62 46.74
CA MET A 480 24.07 41.66 46.22
C MET A 480 24.61 43.07 46.48
N ARG A 481 24.40 43.99 45.54
CA ARG A 481 24.65 45.43 45.74
C ARG A 481 23.49 46.07 46.53
N GLY A 482 23.78 46.74 47.65
CA GLY A 482 22.81 47.52 48.46
C GLY A 482 22.86 47.26 49.99
N PRO A 483 22.02 47.95 50.79
CA PRO A 483 22.03 47.86 52.26
C PRO A 483 21.64 46.45 52.75
N ARG A 484 22.39 45.92 53.73
CA ARG A 484 22.05 44.65 54.41
C ARG A 484 20.77 44.85 55.23
N GLY A 485 19.66 44.22 54.83
CA GLY A 485 18.41 44.26 55.60
C GLY A 485 17.11 43.91 54.86
N GLY A 486 17.13 43.64 53.55
CA GLY A 486 15.94 43.22 52.81
C GLY A 486 15.78 41.71 52.70
N THR A 487 14.53 41.24 52.55
CA THR A 487 14.14 39.84 52.24
C THR A 487 14.57 39.35 50.85
N ARG A 488 15.38 40.12 50.11
CA ARG A 488 15.82 39.79 48.74
C ARG A 488 16.91 38.72 48.80
N ARG A 489 16.72 37.64 48.04
CA ARG A 489 17.69 36.55 47.88
C ARG A 489 18.65 36.87 46.74
N ASN A 490 19.90 36.43 46.86
CA ASN A 490 20.90 36.58 45.80
C ASN A 490 20.45 35.79 44.56
N PRO A 491 20.28 36.44 43.39
CA PRO A 491 19.78 35.80 42.18
C PRO A 491 20.68 34.66 41.69
N VAL A 492 22.00 34.76 41.86
CA VAL A 492 22.94 33.69 41.48
C VAL A 492 22.77 32.47 42.38
N ILE A 493 22.64 32.69 43.69
CA ILE A 493 22.39 31.60 44.65
C ILE A 493 21.04 30.93 44.38
N GLN A 494 20.02 31.74 44.07
CA GLN A 494 18.70 31.23 43.75
C GLN A 494 18.73 30.38 42.46
N ALA A 495 19.37 30.88 41.40
CA ALA A 495 19.53 30.11 40.16
C ALA A 495 20.30 28.79 40.36
N VAL A 496 21.41 28.79 41.10
CA VAL A 496 22.16 27.56 41.42
C VAL A 496 21.32 26.56 42.23
N ARG A 497 20.42 27.04 43.11
CA ARG A 497 19.45 26.18 43.82
C ARG A 497 18.40 25.61 42.88
N ASP A 498 17.82 26.46 42.04
CA ASP A 498 16.76 26.07 41.10
C ASP A 498 17.27 25.07 40.06
N LEU A 499 18.55 25.16 39.69
CA LEU A 499 19.25 24.22 38.81
C LEU A 499 19.74 22.94 39.51
N GLY A 500 19.47 22.78 40.82
CA GLY A 500 19.81 21.57 41.57
C GLY A 500 21.30 21.38 41.89
N LEU A 501 22.13 22.42 41.70
CA LEU A 501 23.57 22.37 41.97
C LEU A 501 23.91 22.74 43.43
N TRP A 502 23.02 23.42 44.14
CA TRP A 502 23.28 23.81 45.53
C TRP A 502 23.44 22.58 46.45
N GLY A 503 24.54 22.52 47.20
CA GLY A 503 24.87 21.36 48.03
C GLY A 503 25.76 20.32 47.34
N ALA A 504 25.93 20.39 46.01
CA ALA A 504 26.76 19.44 45.26
C ALA A 504 28.24 19.54 45.68
N THR A 505 28.89 18.38 45.80
CA THR A 505 30.34 18.28 45.97
C THR A 505 31.03 18.14 44.62
N SER A 506 32.37 18.14 44.57
CA SER A 506 33.13 17.91 43.34
C SER A 506 32.81 16.59 42.62
N HIS A 507 32.22 15.61 43.32
CA HIS A 507 31.81 14.33 42.75
C HIS A 507 30.39 14.34 42.17
N ASP A 508 29.58 15.34 42.51
CA ASP A 508 28.15 15.39 42.18
C ASP A 508 27.81 16.48 41.16
N LYS A 509 28.79 17.30 40.77
CA LYS A 509 28.60 18.37 39.77
C LYS A 509 28.18 17.78 38.43
N PHE A 510 27.37 18.52 37.68
CA PHE A 510 26.86 18.17 36.35
C PHE A 510 26.51 19.46 35.58
N VAL A 511 26.35 19.37 34.26
CA VAL A 511 25.84 20.49 33.44
C VAL A 511 24.31 20.38 33.38
N PRO A 512 23.55 21.39 33.84
CA PRO A 512 22.10 21.32 33.81
C PRO A 512 21.54 21.22 32.38
N ASP A 513 20.43 20.49 32.20
CA ASP A 513 19.86 20.24 30.87
C ASP A 513 19.44 21.52 30.13
N VAL A 514 19.04 22.57 30.84
CA VAL A 514 18.72 23.89 30.23
C VAL A 514 19.91 24.50 29.48
N TYR A 515 21.14 24.14 29.88
CA TYR A 515 22.36 24.55 29.20
C TYR A 515 22.84 23.54 28.15
N LYS A 516 22.49 22.26 28.29
CA LYS A 516 22.76 21.25 27.25
C LYS A 516 21.81 21.41 26.06
N ASN A 517 20.54 21.74 26.30
CA ASN A 517 19.55 22.00 25.26
C ASN A 517 19.46 23.50 24.95
N ALA A 518 20.62 24.18 24.92
CA ALA A 518 20.72 25.61 24.60
C ALA A 518 21.30 25.82 23.19
N PRO A 519 21.20 27.03 22.62
CA PRO A 519 21.84 27.37 21.36
C PRO A 519 23.33 27.02 21.34
N VAL A 520 23.90 26.77 20.15
CA VAL A 520 25.32 26.46 19.92
C VAL A 520 26.23 27.42 20.68
N LYS A 521 25.91 28.72 20.62
CA LYS A 521 26.66 29.79 21.29
C LYS A 521 26.70 29.62 22.82
N ASP A 522 25.59 29.25 23.42
CA ASP A 522 25.47 29.12 24.87
C ASP A 522 26.17 27.86 25.36
N ARG A 523 26.02 26.74 24.63
CA ARG A 523 26.77 25.49 24.91
C ARG A 523 28.27 25.69 24.79
N LEU A 524 28.72 26.41 23.76
CA LEU A 524 30.12 26.79 23.60
C LEU A 524 30.59 27.64 24.78
N ALA A 525 29.81 28.62 25.22
CA ALA A 525 30.17 29.48 26.34
C ALA A 525 30.26 28.70 27.67
N VAL A 526 29.36 27.73 27.94
CA VAL A 526 29.51 26.82 29.11
C VAL A 526 30.78 26.01 29.00
N LEU A 527 31.04 25.42 27.84
CA LEU A 527 32.25 24.63 27.60
C LEU A 527 33.51 25.48 27.79
N GLN A 528 33.53 26.72 27.28
CA GLN A 528 34.63 27.65 27.48
C GLN A 528 34.88 27.95 28.97
N GLY A 529 33.83 28.16 29.76
CA GLY A 529 33.97 28.35 31.21
C GLY A 529 34.58 27.13 31.92
N LEU A 530 34.18 25.92 31.52
CA LEU A 530 34.73 24.66 32.03
C LEU A 530 36.18 24.42 31.58
N MET A 531 36.51 24.80 30.35
CA MET A 531 37.85 24.65 29.79
C MET A 531 38.82 25.70 30.33
N ASP A 532 38.35 26.91 30.60
CA ASP A 532 39.14 27.99 31.17
C ASP A 532 39.48 27.78 32.65
N THR A 533 38.65 27.03 33.36
CA THR A 533 38.89 26.57 34.74
C THR A 533 39.71 25.27 34.74
N ASP A 534 39.04 24.12 34.62
CA ASP A 534 39.62 22.78 34.77
C ASP A 534 40.23 22.19 33.47
N GLY A 535 40.12 22.91 32.35
CA GLY A 535 40.70 22.50 31.06
C GLY A 535 42.21 22.72 30.97
N THR A 536 42.92 21.73 30.43
CA THR A 536 44.36 21.73 30.22
C THR A 536 44.70 21.59 28.73
N LEU A 537 45.48 22.54 28.22
CA LEU A 537 46.16 22.42 26.93
C LEU A 537 47.55 21.80 27.14
N HIS A 538 47.79 20.65 26.51
CA HIS A 538 49.08 19.95 26.62
C HIS A 538 50.21 20.68 25.89
N ALA A 539 51.46 20.32 26.18
CA ALA A 539 52.65 21.01 25.66
C ALA A 539 52.79 20.99 24.12
N ASN A 540 52.12 20.04 23.44
CA ASN A 540 52.07 20.00 21.98
C ASN A 540 51.22 21.14 21.36
N GLY A 541 50.45 21.87 22.17
CA GLY A 541 49.58 22.96 21.73
C GLY A 541 48.36 22.50 20.93
N MET A 542 48.10 21.20 20.83
CA MET A 542 47.08 20.62 19.96
C MET A 542 46.09 19.72 20.71
N SER A 543 46.56 18.96 21.70
CA SER A 543 45.66 18.11 22.48
C SER A 543 45.20 18.84 23.72
N MET A 544 43.90 18.73 24.01
CA MET A 544 43.25 19.33 25.16
C MET A 544 42.58 18.25 26.00
N SER A 545 42.51 18.48 27.29
CA SER A 545 41.73 17.63 28.19
C SER A 545 41.04 18.43 29.28
N PHE A 546 39.92 17.90 29.75
CA PHE A 546 39.21 18.37 30.93
C PHE A 546 39.25 17.27 31.99
N CYS A 547 39.47 17.63 33.25
CA CYS A 547 39.57 16.67 34.35
C CYS A 547 38.53 16.97 35.42
N SER A 548 37.75 15.97 35.83
CA SER A 548 36.73 16.13 36.87
C SER A 548 36.66 14.93 37.79
N ALA A 549 36.34 15.16 39.07
CA ALA A 549 36.08 14.10 40.04
C ALA A 549 34.67 13.48 39.89
N SER A 550 33.78 14.15 39.14
CA SER A 550 32.43 13.69 38.80
C SER A 550 32.44 13.00 37.43
N LEU A 551 32.00 11.73 37.39
CA LEU A 551 31.78 11.00 36.14
C LEU A 551 30.71 11.71 35.30
N ARG A 552 29.62 12.11 35.93
CA ARG A 552 28.50 12.79 35.27
C ARG A 552 28.95 14.08 34.59
N LEU A 553 29.76 14.91 35.27
CA LEU A 553 30.31 16.12 34.64
C LEU A 553 31.26 15.80 33.49
N ALA A 554 32.06 14.73 33.59
CA ALA A 554 32.93 14.30 32.51
C ALA A 554 32.14 13.83 31.27
N GLU A 555 31.03 13.13 31.48
CA GLU A 555 30.10 12.72 30.43
C GLU A 555 29.35 13.92 29.83
N ASP A 556 28.90 14.87 30.65
CA ASP A 556 28.25 16.10 30.19
C ASP A 556 29.21 16.97 29.35
N VAL A 557 30.49 17.06 29.73
CA VAL A 557 31.52 17.74 28.91
C VAL A 557 31.74 17.00 27.60
N ALA A 558 31.79 15.67 27.61
CA ALA A 558 31.89 14.90 26.38
C ALA A 558 30.65 15.11 25.47
N TRP A 559 29.47 15.21 26.06
CA TRP A 559 28.24 15.55 25.37
C TRP A 559 28.30 16.93 24.72
N LEU A 560 28.71 17.97 25.46
CA LEU A 560 28.85 19.34 24.94
C LEU A 560 29.78 19.38 23.73
N VAL A 561 30.93 18.72 23.84
CA VAL A 561 31.91 18.64 22.74
C VAL A 561 31.33 17.94 21.51
N ARG A 562 30.65 16.81 21.68
CA ARG A 562 30.01 16.09 20.57
C ARG A 562 28.89 16.91 19.92
N SER A 563 28.14 17.64 20.74
CA SER A 563 27.04 18.51 20.29
C SER A 563 27.51 19.72 19.45
N LEU A 564 28.80 20.07 19.57
CA LEU A 564 29.48 21.10 18.79
C LEU A 564 30.28 20.51 17.60
N GLY A 565 29.98 19.28 17.19
CA GLY A 565 30.66 18.61 16.08
C GLY A 565 32.09 18.15 16.40
N GLY A 566 32.47 18.17 17.69
CA GLY A 566 33.74 17.70 18.18
C GLY A 566 33.76 16.20 18.53
N SER A 567 34.93 15.71 18.93
CA SER A 567 35.09 14.36 19.47
C SER A 567 35.58 14.41 20.91
N ALA A 568 34.98 13.59 21.77
CA ALA A 568 35.34 13.52 23.17
C ALA A 568 35.37 12.09 23.69
N ARG A 569 36.46 11.75 24.38
CA ARG A 569 36.65 10.44 25.01
C ARG A 569 36.85 10.60 26.51
N VAL A 570 36.00 9.95 27.29
CA VAL A 570 36.11 9.88 28.74
C VAL A 570 36.95 8.68 29.13
N ALA A 571 37.96 8.89 29.97
CA ALA A 571 38.81 7.83 30.50
C ALA A 571 38.99 7.98 32.01
N PRO A 572 38.94 6.88 32.80
CA PRO A 572 39.22 6.94 34.22
C PRO A 572 40.68 7.33 34.49
N ARG A 573 40.92 8.18 35.49
CA ARG A 573 42.24 8.68 35.91
C ARG A 573 42.33 8.73 37.44
N ARG A 574 42.85 7.66 38.05
CA ARG A 574 42.94 7.50 39.52
C ARG A 574 41.58 7.74 40.21
N ALA A 575 41.41 8.86 40.91
CA ALA A 575 40.18 9.25 41.63
C ALA A 575 39.33 10.28 40.86
N ALA A 576 39.59 10.45 39.56
CA ALA A 576 38.93 11.40 38.66
C ALA A 576 38.73 10.79 37.27
N TYR A 577 38.11 11.56 36.37
CA TYR A 577 37.85 11.22 34.98
C TYR A 577 38.46 12.30 34.09
N ASN A 578 39.13 11.87 33.03
CA ASN A 578 39.78 12.74 32.07
C ASN A 578 39.02 12.65 30.74
N VAL A 579 38.56 13.79 30.25
CA VAL A 579 37.90 13.92 28.95
C VAL A 579 38.92 14.48 27.98
N SER A 580 39.29 13.72 26.94
CA SER A 580 40.04 14.31 25.82
C SER A 580 39.08 15.11 24.96
N VAL A 581 39.43 16.35 24.62
CA VAL A 581 38.56 17.26 23.88
C VAL A 581 39.22 17.64 22.56
N ALA A 582 38.46 17.54 21.47
CA ALA A 582 38.83 18.04 20.16
C ALA A 582 37.60 18.68 19.50
N LEU A 583 37.70 19.96 19.11
CA LEU A 583 36.62 20.74 18.50
C LEU A 583 37.03 21.24 17.10
N PRO A 584 36.07 21.44 16.17
CA PRO A 584 36.29 22.13 14.90
C PRO A 584 36.94 23.51 15.06
N GLU A 585 37.70 23.96 14.05
CA GLU A 585 38.46 25.22 14.13
C GLU A 585 37.59 26.46 14.37
N GLU A 586 36.33 26.43 13.94
CA GLU A 586 35.35 27.51 14.15
C GLU A 586 34.89 27.65 15.62
N PHE A 587 35.14 26.64 16.46
CA PHE A 587 34.74 26.64 17.87
C PHE A 587 35.95 26.76 18.79
N GLU A 588 36.26 27.99 19.21
CA GLU A 588 37.36 28.25 20.13
C GLU A 588 37.07 27.66 21.54
N PRO A 589 37.89 26.72 22.04
CA PRO A 589 37.63 26.02 23.30
C PRO A 589 37.95 26.83 24.55
N PHE A 590 38.70 27.94 24.44
CA PHE A 590 39.13 28.78 25.55
C PHE A 590 38.79 30.23 25.26
N ARG A 591 38.23 30.94 26.23
CA ARG A 591 38.04 32.40 26.17
C ARG A 591 39.23 33.14 26.76
N LEU A 592 40.01 32.51 27.63
CA LEU A 592 41.21 33.08 28.21
C LEU A 592 42.33 33.30 27.16
N PRO A 593 42.80 34.54 26.95
CA PRO A 593 43.82 34.84 25.94
C PRO A 593 45.12 34.05 26.12
N ARG A 594 45.54 33.80 27.38
CA ARG A 594 46.74 33.00 27.69
C ARG A 594 46.64 31.54 27.25
N LYS A 595 45.45 30.95 27.26
CA LYS A 595 45.20 29.55 26.85
C LYS A 595 44.99 29.50 25.33
N ALA A 596 44.19 30.42 24.79
CA ALA A 596 43.96 30.57 23.35
C ALA A 596 45.26 30.79 22.56
N ALA A 597 46.14 31.70 23.03
CA ALA A 597 47.41 32.01 22.35
C ALA A 597 48.42 30.84 22.32
N ARG A 598 48.24 29.83 23.18
CA ARG A 598 49.09 28.62 23.20
C ARG A 598 48.59 27.54 22.23
N MET A 599 47.38 27.71 21.69
CA MET A 599 46.78 26.75 20.76
C MET A 599 47.49 26.84 19.41
N ARG A 600 47.79 25.68 18.83
CA ARG A 600 48.34 25.56 17.49
C ARG A 600 47.26 24.97 16.58
N PRO A 601 47.10 25.48 15.34
CA PRO A 601 46.16 24.90 14.39
C PRO A 601 46.50 23.43 14.14
N GLY A 602 45.45 22.62 14.04
CA GLY A 602 45.57 21.19 13.78
C GLY A 602 46.05 20.91 12.35
N PRO A 603 46.56 19.70 12.05
CA PRO A 603 46.81 19.30 10.67
C PRO A 603 45.50 19.24 9.89
N LYS A 604 45.53 19.67 8.63
CA LYS A 604 44.39 19.77 7.69
C LYS A 604 43.50 18.51 7.58
N TYR A 605 44.01 17.35 7.99
CA TYR A 605 43.35 16.04 7.91
C TYR A 605 42.86 15.51 9.26
N ASN A 606 42.90 16.31 10.33
CA ASN A 606 42.47 15.88 11.66
C ASN A 606 40.95 15.87 11.75
N THR A 607 40.37 14.78 11.29
CA THR A 607 38.95 14.70 11.05
C THR A 607 38.26 14.23 12.31
N PHE A 608 37.36 15.05 12.85
CA PHE A 608 36.55 14.81 14.06
C PHE A 608 35.55 13.64 13.90
N ARG A 609 35.78 12.79 12.89
CA ARG A 609 35.00 11.63 12.48
C ARG A 609 35.21 10.50 13.49
N ARG A 610 34.15 9.74 13.75
CA ARG A 610 34.17 8.66 14.74
C ARG A 610 34.24 7.31 14.04
N GLY A 611 35.32 6.59 14.25
CA GLY A 611 35.55 5.27 13.67
C GLY A 611 34.78 4.20 14.43
N ILE A 612 34.14 3.26 13.75
CA ILE A 612 33.47 2.12 14.39
C ILE A 612 34.54 1.14 14.90
N ARG A 613 34.50 0.84 16.20
CA ARG A 613 35.50 0.03 16.92
C ARG A 613 35.03 -1.39 17.20
N ALA A 614 33.75 -1.57 17.53
CA ALA A 614 33.17 -2.88 17.78
C ALA A 614 31.67 -2.86 17.46
N VAL A 615 31.11 -4.03 17.20
CA VAL A 615 29.66 -4.26 17.12
C VAL A 615 29.37 -5.46 18.01
N GLU A 616 28.71 -5.24 19.14
CA GLU A 616 28.51 -6.21 20.21
C GLU A 616 27.05 -6.65 20.28
N HIS A 617 26.76 -7.95 20.37
CA HIS A 617 25.39 -8.43 20.52
C HIS A 617 24.85 -8.10 21.92
N VAL A 618 23.71 -7.44 21.99
CA VAL A 618 23.03 -7.05 23.25
C VAL A 618 21.93 -8.05 23.62
N GLY A 619 21.22 -8.59 22.62
CA GLY A 619 20.08 -9.50 22.79
C GLY A 619 18.76 -8.89 22.30
N PRO A 620 17.65 -9.62 22.42
CA PRO A 620 16.35 -9.16 21.94
C PRO A 620 15.81 -8.02 22.78
N LYS A 621 15.37 -6.94 22.14
CA LYS A 621 14.65 -5.82 22.76
C LYS A 621 13.47 -5.39 21.89
N PRO A 622 12.43 -4.75 22.45
CA PRO A 622 11.43 -4.08 21.65
C PRO A 622 12.08 -2.93 20.84
N VAL A 623 11.83 -2.91 19.54
CA VAL A 623 12.38 -1.91 18.62
C VAL A 623 11.28 -1.18 17.86
N GLN A 624 11.59 0.01 17.37
CA GLN A 624 10.73 0.90 16.61
C GLN A 624 11.54 1.64 15.56
N CYS A 625 10.92 2.00 14.44
CA CYS A 625 11.52 2.90 13.47
C CYS A 625 10.69 4.17 13.32
N ILE A 626 11.30 5.22 12.74
CA ILE A 626 10.61 6.47 12.41
C ILE A 626 10.92 6.89 10.97
N SER A 627 9.96 7.53 10.30
CA SER A 627 10.15 8.20 9.02
C SER A 627 10.19 9.70 9.22
N VAL A 628 10.92 10.38 8.35
CA VAL A 628 11.19 11.82 8.48
C VAL A 628 10.86 12.50 7.15
N GLU A 629 10.07 13.55 7.21
CA GLU A 629 9.61 14.36 6.08
C GLU A 629 10.70 15.33 5.62
N HIS A 630 11.81 14.77 5.12
CA HIS A 630 12.94 15.53 4.60
C HIS A 630 13.58 14.77 3.44
N PRO A 631 14.10 15.43 2.38
CA PRO A 631 14.67 14.76 1.20
C PRO A 631 15.80 13.75 1.49
N SER A 632 16.51 13.91 2.60
CA SER A 632 17.52 12.92 3.04
C SER A 632 16.94 11.70 3.77
N HIS A 633 15.65 11.74 4.14
CA HIS A 633 14.90 10.83 5.03
C HIS A 633 15.70 10.30 6.23
N ALA A 634 16.69 11.09 6.64
CA ALA A 634 17.59 10.89 7.74
C ALA A 634 17.02 11.52 9.00
N TYR A 635 17.36 10.99 10.17
CA TYR A 635 17.32 11.75 11.42
C TYR A 635 18.68 11.64 12.10
N VAL A 636 18.84 12.33 13.21
CA VAL A 636 19.98 12.26 14.09
C VAL A 636 19.58 11.38 15.28
N THR A 637 19.96 10.11 15.25
CA THR A 637 19.75 9.18 16.38
C THR A 637 20.84 9.33 17.45
N ASP A 638 20.93 8.42 18.42
CA ASP A 638 21.94 8.41 19.48
C ASP A 638 23.31 8.76 18.92
N ASN A 639 23.94 9.76 19.54
CA ASN A 639 25.24 10.22 19.09
C ASN A 639 25.28 10.60 17.59
N PHE A 640 24.16 10.94 16.95
CA PHE A 640 24.01 11.59 15.64
C PHE A 640 24.18 10.76 14.31
N THR A 641 23.21 9.88 13.88
CA THR A 641 23.30 8.96 12.65
C THR A 641 21.98 8.64 11.82
N VAL A 642 21.98 8.09 10.54
CA VAL A 642 21.05 8.30 9.30
C VAL A 642 20.62 7.09 8.33
N THR A 643 19.45 7.02 7.56
CA THR A 643 18.91 5.86 6.64
C THR A 643 17.82 6.06 5.43
N HIS A 644 17.44 5.09 4.47
CA HIS A 644 16.46 5.20 3.25
C HIS A 644 15.86 3.97 2.34
N ASN A 645 14.86 4.11 1.35
CA ASN A 645 14.21 3.03 0.44
C ASN A 645 13.35 3.39 -0.91
N THR A 646 13.81 3.24 -2.19
CA THR A 646 13.04 3.27 -3.52
C THR A 646 13.69 2.41 -4.65
N MET A 647 14.15 1.20 -4.33
CA MET A 647 15.37 0.72 -5.00
C MET A 647 15.20 -0.31 -6.13
N VAL A 648 14.23 -1.22 -6.03
CA VAL A 648 14.20 -2.45 -6.87
C VAL A 648 13.91 -2.15 -8.35
N ALA A 649 12.96 -1.27 -8.66
CA ALA A 649 12.58 -0.94 -10.03
C ALA A 649 13.68 -0.16 -10.77
N LEU A 650 14.35 0.75 -10.06
CA LEU A 650 15.47 1.51 -10.61
C LEU A 650 16.63 0.58 -10.99
N ARG A 651 16.99 -0.37 -10.12
CA ARG A 651 18.02 -1.37 -10.43
C ARG A 651 17.73 -2.19 -11.69
N ALA A 652 16.47 -2.58 -11.91
CA ALA A 652 16.06 -3.27 -13.13
C ALA A 652 16.23 -2.41 -14.40
N MET A 653 15.90 -1.12 -14.31
CA MET A 653 16.09 -0.18 -15.43
C MET A 653 17.58 0.02 -15.74
N LEU A 654 18.44 0.15 -14.73
CA LEU A 654 19.88 0.31 -14.91
C LEU A 654 20.54 -0.94 -15.52
N ALA A 655 20.10 -2.14 -15.14
CA ALA A 655 20.55 -3.39 -15.75
C ALA A 655 20.31 -3.44 -17.27
N VAL A 656 19.19 -2.87 -17.74
CA VAL A 656 18.87 -2.80 -19.18
C VAL A 656 19.73 -1.76 -19.89
N VAL A 657 19.98 -0.62 -19.24
CA VAL A 657 20.88 0.43 -19.75
C VAL A 657 22.31 -0.09 -19.91
N ASP A 658 22.79 -0.90 -18.95
CA ASP A 658 24.11 -1.55 -19.04
C ASP A 658 24.24 -2.52 -20.22
N ALA A 659 23.14 -3.14 -20.61
CA ALA A 659 23.06 -3.99 -21.79
C ALA A 659 22.82 -3.21 -23.09
N GLY A 660 22.99 -1.88 -23.07
CA GLY A 660 22.85 -0.99 -24.23
C GLY A 660 21.41 -0.74 -24.68
N GLY A 661 20.42 -1.11 -23.86
CA GLY A 661 19.01 -0.86 -24.11
C GLY A 661 18.49 0.40 -23.41
N GLN A 662 17.24 0.75 -23.70
CA GLN A 662 16.50 1.82 -23.03
C GLN A 662 15.41 1.21 -22.14
N ALA A 663 15.15 1.83 -20.99
CA ALA A 663 14.05 1.49 -20.12
C ALA A 663 12.98 2.59 -20.14
N ALA A 664 11.70 2.21 -20.17
CA ALA A 664 10.58 3.14 -20.11
C ALA A 664 9.70 2.84 -18.90
N MET A 665 9.43 3.85 -18.08
CA MET A 665 8.48 3.79 -16.97
C MET A 665 7.18 4.50 -17.35
N LEU A 666 6.09 3.76 -17.39
CA LEU A 666 4.75 4.25 -17.68
C LEU A 666 4.00 4.53 -16.37
N ALA A 667 3.68 5.80 -16.13
CA ALA A 667 2.91 6.24 -14.97
C ALA A 667 1.48 6.69 -15.38
N PRO A 668 0.44 6.39 -14.58
CA PRO A 668 -0.97 6.67 -14.89
C PRO A 668 -1.32 8.15 -15.01
N THR A 669 -0.58 9.04 -14.33
CA THR A 669 -0.83 10.48 -14.34
C THR A 669 0.46 11.26 -14.50
N GLU A 670 0.35 12.49 -14.99
CA GLU A 670 1.51 13.37 -15.19
C GLU A 670 2.20 13.71 -13.86
N VAL A 671 1.42 13.87 -12.80
CA VAL A 671 1.95 14.13 -11.44
C VAL A 671 2.82 12.97 -10.97
N LEU A 672 2.38 11.72 -11.16
CA LEU A 672 3.17 10.56 -10.76
C LEU A 672 4.42 10.39 -11.63
N ALA A 673 4.32 10.66 -12.93
CA ALA A 673 5.48 10.67 -13.83
C ALA A 673 6.54 11.69 -13.37
N GLN A 674 6.12 12.90 -13.00
CA GLN A 674 7.03 13.94 -12.48
C GLN A 674 7.65 13.55 -11.13
N GLN A 675 6.87 12.92 -10.25
CA GLN A 675 7.36 12.44 -8.95
C GLN A 675 8.44 11.38 -9.12
N HIS A 676 8.20 10.37 -9.96
CA HIS A 676 9.18 9.32 -10.26
C HIS A 676 10.42 9.89 -10.94
N HIS A 677 10.25 10.82 -11.88
CA HIS A 677 11.37 11.50 -12.55
C HIS A 677 12.28 12.21 -11.56
N ARG A 678 11.71 13.03 -10.68
CA ARG A 678 12.48 13.73 -9.64
C ARG A 678 13.20 12.75 -8.71
N SER A 679 12.48 11.76 -8.19
CA SER A 679 13.03 10.79 -7.25
C SER A 679 14.18 9.96 -7.86
N ILE A 680 14.04 9.52 -9.11
CA ILE A 680 15.06 8.74 -9.80
C ILE A 680 16.29 9.60 -10.13
N VAL A 681 16.09 10.83 -10.61
CA VAL A 681 17.19 11.77 -10.87
C VAL A 681 17.97 12.08 -9.59
N GLU A 682 17.27 12.36 -8.49
CA GLU A 682 17.89 12.63 -7.19
C GLU A 682 18.67 11.42 -6.66
N MET A 683 18.13 10.20 -6.79
CA MET A 683 18.82 8.98 -6.34
C MET A 683 20.06 8.63 -7.18
N MET A 684 20.02 8.91 -8.49
CA MET A 684 21.14 8.64 -9.40
C MET A 684 22.22 9.73 -9.34
N GLY A 685 21.87 10.97 -8.96
CA GLY A 685 22.80 12.09 -8.92
C GLY A 685 23.48 12.33 -10.28
N GLU A 686 24.81 12.47 -10.29
CA GLU A 686 25.62 12.66 -11.52
C GLU A 686 25.47 11.52 -12.55
N LEU A 687 24.99 10.33 -12.13
CA LEU A 687 24.74 9.21 -13.04
C LEU A 687 23.47 9.43 -13.90
N ALA A 688 22.57 10.35 -13.52
CA ALA A 688 21.39 10.72 -14.32
C ALA A 688 21.68 11.83 -15.36
N GLU A 689 22.90 12.39 -15.35
CA GLU A 689 23.30 13.53 -16.17
C GLU A 689 24.18 13.13 -17.38
N GLY A 690 24.08 11.87 -17.83
CA GLY A 690 24.87 11.35 -18.96
C GLY A 690 24.81 12.25 -20.19
N GLY A 691 25.98 12.65 -20.71
CA GLY A 691 26.11 13.53 -21.88
C GLY A 691 25.99 15.03 -21.60
N MET A 692 25.79 15.46 -20.35
CA MET A 692 25.79 16.87 -19.94
C MET A 692 27.13 17.31 -19.32
N LEU A 693 27.41 18.62 -19.36
CA LEU A 693 28.59 19.21 -18.72
C LEU A 693 28.51 19.02 -17.20
N GLY A 694 29.34 18.13 -16.64
CA GLY A 694 29.36 17.77 -15.22
C GLY A 694 28.81 16.38 -14.90
N GLY A 695 28.19 15.69 -15.86
CA GLY A 695 27.71 14.32 -15.68
C GLY A 695 28.83 13.28 -15.74
N SER A 696 28.57 12.10 -15.17
CA SER A 696 29.51 10.98 -15.19
C SER A 696 29.72 10.43 -16.61
N ASP A 697 30.96 10.03 -16.94
CA ASP A 697 31.31 9.33 -18.19
C ASP A 697 30.59 7.97 -18.34
N GLN A 698 30.08 7.41 -17.22
CA GLN A 698 29.28 6.18 -17.19
C GLN A 698 27.79 6.44 -16.93
N GLY A 699 27.36 7.70 -16.87
CA GLY A 699 25.97 8.09 -16.61
C GLY A 699 25.04 7.92 -17.81
N THR A 700 23.74 7.91 -17.56
CA THR A 700 22.68 7.91 -18.57
C THR A 700 21.75 9.11 -18.37
N LYS A 701 21.12 9.58 -19.44
CA LYS A 701 20.10 10.63 -19.33
C LYS A 701 18.76 10.05 -18.87
N VAL A 702 18.10 10.72 -17.93
CA VAL A 702 16.73 10.41 -17.48
C VAL A 702 15.74 11.46 -17.99
N VAL A 703 14.85 11.08 -18.90
CA VAL A 703 13.95 12.01 -19.61
C VAL A 703 12.50 11.84 -19.17
N LEU A 704 11.78 12.96 -19.01
CA LEU A 704 10.34 12.99 -18.77
C LEU A 704 9.58 13.23 -20.08
N LEU A 705 8.52 12.45 -20.36
CA LEU A 705 7.60 12.66 -21.48
C LEU A 705 6.12 12.67 -21.03
N THR A 706 5.50 13.84 -21.04
CA THR A 706 4.07 14.02 -20.70
C THR A 706 3.28 14.71 -21.83
N GLY A 707 1.95 14.64 -21.76
CA GLY A 707 1.05 15.26 -22.74
C GLY A 707 1.09 16.80 -22.67
N SER A 708 1.30 17.34 -21.47
CA SER A 708 1.39 18.77 -21.17
C SER A 708 2.71 19.47 -21.57
N MET A 709 3.70 18.73 -22.06
CA MET A 709 4.99 19.34 -22.42
C MET A 709 4.87 20.34 -23.58
N GLY A 710 5.51 21.50 -23.43
CA GLY A 710 5.67 22.47 -24.50
C GLY A 710 6.41 21.87 -25.71
N MET A 711 6.03 22.30 -26.92
CA MET A 711 6.56 21.78 -28.18
C MET A 711 8.09 21.69 -28.27
N PRO A 712 8.90 22.66 -27.78
CA PRO A 712 10.35 22.55 -27.81
C PRO A 712 10.89 21.41 -26.94
N ALA A 713 10.45 21.33 -25.68
CA ALA A 713 10.88 20.29 -24.74
C ALA A 713 10.45 18.90 -25.20
N ARG A 714 9.22 18.77 -25.72
CA ARG A 714 8.71 17.52 -26.28
C ARG A 714 9.54 17.07 -27.49
N ARG A 715 9.90 17.98 -28.41
CA ARG A 715 10.75 17.65 -29.56
C ARG A 715 12.13 17.17 -29.13
N GLN A 716 12.74 17.80 -28.12
CA GLN A 716 14.03 17.36 -27.60
C GLN A 716 13.93 15.95 -26.98
N ALA A 717 12.92 15.70 -26.15
CA ALA A 717 12.69 14.38 -25.57
C ALA A 717 12.56 13.31 -26.66
N LEU A 718 11.75 13.56 -27.71
CA LEU A 718 11.60 12.62 -28.83
C LEU A 718 12.92 12.38 -29.57
N LEU A 719 13.78 13.39 -29.72
CA LEU A 719 15.11 13.21 -30.32
C LEU A 719 15.98 12.33 -29.43
N ASP A 720 16.05 12.60 -28.12
CA ASP A 720 16.84 11.82 -27.16
C ASP A 720 16.42 10.34 -27.14
N LEU A 721 15.12 10.07 -27.31
CA LEU A 721 14.57 8.71 -27.39
C LEU A 721 15.03 7.97 -28.66
N VAL A 722 14.99 8.64 -29.82
CA VAL A 722 15.33 8.05 -31.13
C VAL A 722 16.83 7.90 -31.32
N THR A 723 17.64 8.80 -30.75
CA THR A 723 19.10 8.71 -30.78
C THR A 723 19.67 7.72 -29.77
N GLY A 724 18.88 7.34 -28.76
CA GLY A 724 19.30 6.45 -27.68
C GLY A 724 20.04 7.16 -26.55
N GLU A 725 20.10 8.50 -26.55
CA GLU A 725 20.72 9.28 -25.46
C GLU A 725 19.94 9.15 -24.14
N ALA A 726 18.62 8.96 -24.22
CA ALA A 726 17.79 8.71 -23.05
C ALA A 726 17.78 7.21 -22.69
N GLY A 727 18.65 6.78 -21.79
CA GLY A 727 18.62 5.40 -21.30
C GLY A 727 17.43 5.09 -20.39
N ILE A 728 16.90 6.09 -19.66
CA ILE A 728 15.66 5.96 -18.89
C ILE A 728 14.65 7.03 -19.32
N VAL A 729 13.42 6.61 -19.60
CA VAL A 729 12.33 7.50 -19.98
C VAL A 729 11.16 7.27 -19.04
N ILE A 730 10.65 8.33 -18.41
CA ILE A 730 9.50 8.29 -17.53
C ILE A 730 8.38 9.10 -18.17
N GLY A 731 7.18 8.56 -18.26
CA GLY A 731 6.12 9.27 -18.97
C GLY A 731 4.73 8.70 -18.75
N THR A 732 3.74 9.41 -19.29
CA THR A 732 2.35 8.95 -19.27
C THR A 732 1.99 8.21 -20.56
N HIS A 733 0.71 8.07 -20.86
CA HIS A 733 0.21 7.58 -22.16
C HIS A 733 0.85 8.25 -23.39
N ALA A 734 1.47 9.43 -23.23
CA ALA A 734 2.27 10.08 -24.25
C ALA A 734 3.35 9.17 -24.84
N LEU A 735 3.90 8.22 -24.07
CA LEU A 735 4.88 7.23 -24.53
C LEU A 735 4.31 6.25 -25.57
N ILE A 736 2.99 6.06 -25.62
CA ILE A 736 2.31 5.09 -26.48
C ILE A 736 1.98 5.70 -27.85
N GLU A 737 1.94 7.03 -27.97
CA GLU A 737 1.58 7.70 -29.23
C GLU A 737 2.43 7.24 -30.42
N ASP A 738 1.84 7.14 -31.61
CA ASP A 738 2.49 6.62 -32.84
C ASP A 738 3.81 7.32 -33.18
N LYS A 739 3.93 8.60 -32.81
CA LYS A 739 5.11 9.43 -33.10
C LYS A 739 6.30 9.13 -32.20
N VAL A 740 6.11 8.41 -31.10
CA VAL A 740 7.19 8.04 -30.17
C VAL A 740 7.87 6.78 -30.68
N GLN A 741 9.18 6.88 -30.90
CA GLN A 741 10.03 5.78 -31.33
C GLN A 741 11.25 5.72 -30.42
N PHE A 742 11.69 4.51 -30.08
CA PHE A 742 12.88 4.26 -29.27
C PHE A 742 13.99 3.73 -30.17
N HIS A 743 15.24 4.01 -29.81
CA HIS A 743 16.40 3.41 -30.47
C HIS A 743 16.47 1.89 -30.20
N ASP A 744 16.35 1.49 -28.94
CA ASP A 744 16.36 0.09 -28.49
C ASP A 744 15.64 -0.08 -27.15
N LEU A 745 14.31 -0.13 -27.16
CA LEU A 745 13.52 -0.36 -25.94
C LEU A 745 13.70 -1.80 -25.43
N GLY A 746 14.30 -1.96 -24.24
CA GLY A 746 14.61 -3.26 -23.64
C GLY A 746 13.72 -3.62 -22.44
N LEU A 747 13.25 -2.65 -21.67
CA LEU A 747 12.38 -2.88 -20.50
C LEU A 747 11.27 -1.83 -20.42
N VAL A 748 10.07 -2.30 -20.10
CA VAL A 748 8.91 -1.47 -19.77
C VAL A 748 8.52 -1.72 -18.32
N VAL A 749 8.55 -0.68 -17.50
CA VAL A 749 8.04 -0.69 -16.13
C VAL A 749 6.67 -0.01 -16.12
N VAL A 750 5.62 -0.71 -15.68
CA VAL A 750 4.27 -0.14 -15.58
C VAL A 750 3.92 0.03 -14.11
N ASP A 751 3.74 1.28 -13.66
CA ASP A 751 3.27 1.56 -12.31
C ASP A 751 1.73 1.65 -12.28
N GLU A 752 1.12 1.15 -11.21
CA GLU A 752 -0.34 1.15 -10.99
C GLU A 752 -1.16 0.58 -12.18
N GLN A 753 -0.84 -0.67 -12.56
CA GLN A 753 -1.35 -1.39 -13.75
C GLN A 753 -2.85 -1.20 -14.08
N HIS A 754 -3.74 -1.12 -13.09
CA HIS A 754 -5.19 -1.15 -13.28
C HIS A 754 -5.77 0.01 -14.10
N ARG A 755 -4.99 1.07 -14.34
CA ARG A 755 -5.41 2.23 -15.15
C ARG A 755 -5.14 2.08 -16.64
N PHE A 756 -4.39 1.05 -17.05
CA PHE A 756 -3.99 0.84 -18.43
C PHE A 756 -4.70 -0.36 -19.05
N GLY A 757 -5.24 -0.16 -20.26
CA GLY A 757 -5.86 -1.24 -21.05
C GLY A 757 -4.85 -2.30 -21.51
N VAL A 758 -5.32 -3.45 -22.00
CA VAL A 758 -4.45 -4.47 -22.64
C VAL A 758 -3.79 -3.87 -23.89
N GLU A 759 -4.58 -3.19 -24.74
CA GLU A 759 -4.11 -2.56 -25.98
C GLU A 759 -2.98 -1.53 -25.76
N GLN A 760 -3.05 -0.76 -24.68
CA GLN A 760 -2.05 0.25 -24.34
C GLN A 760 -0.69 -0.39 -23.97
N ARG A 761 -0.71 -1.60 -23.39
CA ARG A 761 0.49 -2.35 -23.02
C ARG A 761 1.13 -3.00 -24.25
N ASP A 762 0.30 -3.60 -25.10
CA ASP A 762 0.78 -4.19 -26.35
C ASP A 762 1.31 -3.13 -27.33
N ALA A 763 0.74 -1.93 -27.32
CA ALA A 763 1.23 -0.80 -28.11
C ALA A 763 2.61 -0.28 -27.67
N LEU A 764 3.00 -0.44 -26.39
CA LEU A 764 4.37 -0.13 -25.96
C LEU A 764 5.33 -1.29 -26.29
N ARG A 765 4.86 -2.54 -26.18
CA ARG A 765 5.67 -3.72 -26.57
C ARG A 765 5.99 -3.73 -28.06
N SER A 766 5.07 -3.25 -28.90
CA SER A 766 5.29 -3.16 -30.35
C SER A 766 6.25 -2.04 -30.79
N LYS A 767 6.66 -1.14 -29.87
CA LYS A 767 7.65 -0.09 -30.15
C LYS A 767 9.10 -0.57 -30.08
N GLY A 768 9.36 -1.73 -29.45
CA GLY A 768 10.67 -2.36 -29.48
C GLY A 768 10.96 -3.03 -30.83
N LYS A 769 12.22 -3.04 -31.28
CA LYS A 769 12.64 -3.83 -32.47
C LYS A 769 12.39 -5.33 -32.26
N GLN A 770 12.57 -5.76 -31.02
CA GLN A 770 12.10 -7.03 -30.48
C GLN A 770 11.18 -6.73 -29.29
N PRO A 771 10.27 -7.65 -28.89
CA PRO A 771 9.40 -7.41 -27.76
C PRO A 771 10.23 -7.15 -26.48
N PRO A 772 10.05 -5.99 -25.81
CA PRO A 772 10.79 -5.66 -24.60
C PRO A 772 10.33 -6.52 -23.41
N HIS A 773 11.18 -6.64 -22.39
CA HIS A 773 10.80 -7.18 -21.09
C HIS A 773 9.75 -6.27 -20.43
N LEU A 774 8.85 -6.83 -19.65
CA LEU A 774 7.75 -6.14 -18.99
C LEU A 774 7.77 -6.44 -17.49
N LEU A 775 7.96 -5.38 -16.69
CA LEU A 775 7.84 -5.40 -15.24
C LEU A 775 6.61 -4.56 -14.86
N VAL A 776 5.68 -5.17 -14.14
CA VAL A 776 4.47 -4.49 -13.70
C VAL A 776 4.50 -4.32 -12.19
N MET A 777 4.25 -3.12 -11.69
CA MET A 777 4.22 -2.82 -10.26
C MET A 777 2.80 -2.56 -9.79
N THR A 778 2.46 -3.09 -8.62
CA THR A 778 1.21 -2.72 -7.96
C THR A 778 1.32 -2.75 -6.44
N ALA A 779 0.71 -1.75 -5.81
CA ALA A 779 0.52 -1.68 -4.37
C ALA A 779 -0.70 -2.50 -3.90
N THR A 780 -1.61 -2.90 -4.80
CA THR A 780 -2.85 -3.61 -4.45
C THR A 780 -3.15 -4.71 -5.45
N PRO A 781 -3.24 -5.99 -5.05
CA PRO A 781 -3.65 -7.05 -5.96
C PRO A 781 -5.09 -6.79 -6.43
N ILE A 782 -5.33 -6.82 -7.74
CA ILE A 782 -6.65 -6.63 -8.37
C ILE A 782 -7.23 -8.02 -8.64
N PRO A 783 -8.56 -8.26 -8.58
CA PRO A 783 -9.15 -9.58 -8.84
C PRO A 783 -8.68 -10.24 -10.14
N ARG A 784 -8.53 -9.46 -11.22
CA ARG A 784 -7.98 -9.97 -12.49
C ARG A 784 -6.51 -10.36 -12.35
N THR A 785 -5.70 -9.56 -11.65
CA THR A 785 -4.28 -9.86 -11.43
C THR A 785 -4.12 -11.08 -10.52
N VAL A 786 -4.92 -11.20 -9.46
CA VAL A 786 -4.99 -12.40 -8.61
C VAL A 786 -5.38 -13.61 -9.43
N ALA A 787 -6.42 -13.50 -10.25
CA ALA A 787 -6.82 -14.58 -11.13
C ALA A 787 -5.70 -14.94 -12.14
N MET A 788 -5.05 -13.97 -12.77
CA MET A 788 -3.90 -14.20 -13.67
C MET A 788 -2.71 -14.84 -12.96
N THR A 789 -2.46 -14.52 -11.69
CA THR A 789 -1.45 -15.15 -10.84
C THR A 789 -1.83 -16.60 -10.54
N VAL A 790 -3.07 -16.86 -10.13
CA VAL A 790 -3.61 -18.20 -9.86
C VAL A 790 -3.58 -19.06 -11.13
N PHE A 791 -3.92 -18.49 -12.28
CA PHE A 791 -3.83 -19.13 -13.58
C PHE A 791 -2.40 -19.18 -14.16
N GLY A 792 -1.43 -18.50 -13.53
CA GLY A 792 -0.02 -18.52 -13.91
C GLY A 792 0.33 -17.89 -15.26
N ASP A 793 -0.41 -16.87 -15.71
CA ASP A 793 -0.11 -16.11 -16.95
C ASP A 793 1.05 -15.10 -16.75
N LEU A 794 1.35 -14.72 -15.50
CA LEU A 794 2.44 -13.82 -15.12
C LEU A 794 3.28 -14.46 -14.01
N GLU A 795 4.60 -14.25 -14.06
CA GLU A 795 5.47 -14.58 -12.92
C GLU A 795 5.32 -13.51 -11.84
N THR A 796 5.27 -13.91 -10.58
CA THR A 796 5.04 -12.98 -9.46
C THR A 796 6.23 -12.94 -8.51
N SER A 797 6.61 -11.73 -8.14
CA SER A 797 7.57 -11.45 -7.06
C SER A 797 6.86 -10.62 -6.00
N VAL A 798 6.80 -11.15 -4.78
CA VAL A 798 6.10 -10.51 -3.66
C VAL A 798 7.12 -9.97 -2.66
N LEU A 799 6.98 -8.69 -2.32
CA LEU A 799 7.57 -8.05 -1.16
C LEU A 799 6.51 -8.08 -0.06
N ASP A 800 6.58 -9.09 0.79
CA ASP A 800 5.62 -9.44 1.84
C ASP A 800 5.82 -8.67 3.16
N GLN A 801 6.81 -7.77 3.19
CA GLN A 801 7.10 -6.94 4.35
C GLN A 801 6.26 -5.65 4.28
N LEU A 802 5.32 -5.50 5.23
CA LEU A 802 4.54 -4.27 5.40
C LEU A 802 5.48 -3.07 5.63
N PRO A 803 5.21 -1.90 5.07
CA PRO A 803 5.92 -0.69 5.36
C PRO A 803 5.34 -0.12 6.60
N ALA A 804 6.28 0.28 7.41
CA ALA A 804 6.04 0.91 8.66
C ALA A 804 5.49 2.32 8.33
N GLY A 805 4.21 2.59 8.67
CA GLY A 805 3.69 3.98 8.69
C GLY A 805 2.29 4.33 8.30
N ARG A 806 1.46 3.33 8.15
CA ARG A 806 0.04 3.56 7.96
C ARG A 806 -0.64 3.63 9.32
N SER A 807 -1.09 4.83 9.71
CA SER A 807 -2.06 4.95 10.80
C SER A 807 -3.30 4.13 10.44
N PRO A 808 -3.80 3.24 11.32
CA PRO A 808 -4.88 2.33 10.96
C PRO A 808 -6.11 3.13 10.52
N ILE A 809 -6.62 2.78 9.35
CA ILE A 809 -7.78 3.47 8.78
C ILE A 809 -9.03 2.78 9.31
N ALA A 810 -9.64 3.37 10.33
CA ALA A 810 -10.93 2.92 10.83
C ALA A 810 -11.97 3.11 9.72
N THR A 811 -12.48 2.00 9.20
CA THR A 811 -13.45 2.01 8.11
C THR A 811 -14.82 1.63 8.66
N HIS A 812 -15.81 2.50 8.47
CA HIS A 812 -17.19 2.27 8.90
C HIS A 812 -18.14 2.50 7.75
N VAL A 813 -19.22 1.73 7.71
CA VAL A 813 -20.27 1.93 6.73
C VAL A 813 -21.46 2.61 7.39
N VAL A 814 -21.93 3.67 6.76
CA VAL A 814 -22.98 4.57 7.25
C VAL A 814 -24.29 4.24 6.54
N PRO A 815 -25.30 3.66 7.23
CA PRO A 815 -26.60 3.32 6.63
C PRO A 815 -27.49 4.56 6.59
N ALA A 816 -27.39 5.34 5.51
CA ALA A 816 -28.04 6.64 5.38
C ALA A 816 -29.57 6.57 5.36
N LYS A 817 -30.15 5.49 4.83
CA LYS A 817 -31.60 5.29 4.74
C LYS A 817 -32.21 4.77 6.04
N ASP A 818 -31.59 3.75 6.64
CA ASP A 818 -32.12 3.11 7.84
C ASP A 818 -31.83 3.93 9.11
N LYS A 819 -30.72 4.67 9.14
CA LYS A 819 -30.32 5.53 10.27
C LYS A 819 -29.81 6.91 9.79
N PRO A 820 -30.72 7.82 9.39
CA PRO A 820 -30.33 9.15 8.88
C PRO A 820 -29.48 9.98 9.85
N HIS A 821 -29.65 9.78 11.15
CA HIS A 821 -28.84 10.41 12.19
C HIS A 821 -27.35 10.00 12.16
N PHE A 822 -27.01 8.82 11.61
CA PHE A 822 -25.61 8.42 11.42
C PHE A 822 -24.94 9.24 10.30
N LEU A 823 -25.69 9.62 9.27
CA LEU A 823 -25.18 10.49 8.22
C LEU A 823 -24.97 11.92 8.74
N ALA A 824 -25.89 12.43 9.57
CA ALA A 824 -25.68 13.70 10.27
C ALA A 824 -24.42 13.66 11.15
N ARG A 825 -24.25 12.57 11.92
CA ARG A 825 -23.05 12.35 12.74
C ARG A 825 -21.76 12.23 11.92
N ALA A 826 -21.82 11.63 10.73
CA ALA A 826 -20.67 11.58 9.82
C ALA A 826 -20.19 12.98 9.41
N TRP A 827 -21.11 13.90 9.11
CA TRP A 827 -20.75 15.28 8.76
C TRP A 827 -20.24 16.09 9.97
N GLU A 828 -20.82 15.89 11.15
CA GLU A 828 -20.27 16.45 12.39
C GLU A 828 -18.83 15.97 12.62
N ARG A 829 -18.57 14.67 12.38
CA ARG A 829 -17.23 14.09 12.50
C ARG A 829 -16.24 14.69 11.50
N VAL A 830 -16.66 14.94 10.26
CA VAL A 830 -15.85 15.64 9.26
C VAL A 830 -15.50 17.05 9.75
N ARG A 831 -16.49 17.79 10.28
CA ARG A 831 -16.29 19.14 10.82
C ARG A 831 -15.32 19.13 12.00
N GLU A 832 -15.48 18.21 12.95
CA GLU A 832 -14.56 18.06 14.10
C GLU A 832 -13.11 17.83 13.65
N GLU A 833 -12.89 17.01 12.62
CA GLU A 833 -11.54 16.75 12.11
C GLU A 833 -10.97 17.97 11.39
N VAL A 834 -11.77 18.68 10.62
CA VAL A 834 -11.35 19.93 9.97
C VAL A 834 -11.06 21.04 10.99
N GLU A 835 -11.83 21.14 12.06
CA GLU A 835 -11.60 22.10 13.16
C GLU A 835 -10.30 21.82 13.92
N LYS A 836 -9.84 20.57 13.96
CA LYS A 836 -8.52 20.19 14.47
C LYS A 836 -7.36 20.52 13.52
N GLY A 837 -7.65 21.10 12.37
CA GLY A 837 -6.66 21.48 11.35
C GLY A 837 -6.44 20.42 10.26
N HIS A 838 -7.15 19.30 10.30
CA HIS A 838 -7.07 18.26 9.28
C HIS A 838 -7.92 18.58 8.04
N GLN A 839 -7.82 17.72 7.03
CA GLN A 839 -8.53 17.87 5.77
C GLN A 839 -9.33 16.62 5.40
N ALA A 840 -10.43 16.81 4.68
CA ALA A 840 -11.34 15.73 4.33
C ALA A 840 -11.56 15.62 2.82
N TYR A 841 -11.63 14.38 2.34
CA TYR A 841 -12.12 14.05 1.01
C TYR A 841 -13.59 13.63 1.06
N VAL A 842 -14.38 14.12 0.11
CA VAL A 842 -15.76 13.66 -0.13
C VAL A 842 -15.86 13.17 -1.57
N VAL A 843 -16.03 11.88 -1.78
CA VAL A 843 -16.06 11.26 -3.10
C VAL A 843 -17.48 10.96 -3.55
N CYS A 844 -17.85 11.44 -4.73
CA CYS A 844 -19.15 11.17 -5.34
C CYS A 844 -19.00 10.43 -6.69
N PRO A 845 -19.97 9.58 -7.06
CA PRO A 845 -19.87 8.77 -8.28
C PRO A 845 -20.12 9.54 -9.59
N ARG A 846 -20.75 10.73 -9.56
CA ARG A 846 -21.10 11.52 -10.77
C ARG A 846 -20.68 12.99 -10.64
N ILE A 847 -20.46 13.68 -11.76
CA ILE A 847 -20.06 15.11 -11.81
C ILE A 847 -21.26 16.05 -11.58
N GLY A 848 -22.35 15.92 -12.37
CA GLY A 848 -23.58 16.70 -12.20
C GLY A 848 -24.23 17.18 -13.50
N ASP A 849 -23.44 17.43 -14.54
CA ASP A 849 -23.99 18.03 -15.76
C ASP A 849 -24.67 16.98 -16.64
N GLY A 850 -25.99 17.04 -16.70
CA GLY A 850 -26.78 16.23 -17.62
C GLY A 850 -28.27 16.49 -17.46
N GLU A 851 -28.68 17.75 -17.57
CA GLU A 851 -29.90 18.04 -18.32
C GLU A 851 -29.47 18.09 -19.80
N ASP A 852 -30.12 17.28 -20.64
CA ASP A 852 -29.95 17.11 -22.11
C ASP A 852 -29.33 15.79 -22.61
N ASP A 853 -29.82 14.66 -22.10
CA ASP A 853 -29.83 13.41 -22.89
C ASP A 853 -31.26 12.81 -22.91
N PRO A 854 -32.00 12.88 -24.05
CA PRO A 854 -33.38 12.42 -24.16
C PRO A 854 -33.56 10.92 -23.86
N LYS A 855 -32.48 10.10 -23.98
CA LYS A 855 -32.54 8.66 -23.71
C LYS A 855 -32.62 8.31 -22.22
N LYS A 856 -32.27 9.23 -21.31
CA LYS A 856 -32.33 8.99 -19.86
C LYS A 856 -33.71 9.20 -19.23
N LYS A 857 -34.62 9.93 -19.90
CA LYS A 857 -36.00 10.11 -19.40
C LYS A 857 -36.82 8.81 -19.48
N GLN A 858 -36.53 7.90 -20.40
CA GLN A 858 -37.21 6.60 -20.48
C GLN A 858 -36.74 5.59 -19.42
N ALA A 859 -35.48 5.65 -18.98
CA ALA A 859 -34.96 4.75 -17.93
C ALA A 859 -35.35 5.19 -16.51
N ALA A 860 -35.71 6.45 -16.31
CA ALA A 860 -36.14 6.99 -15.01
C ALA A 860 -37.60 6.64 -14.66
N GLU A 861 -38.41 6.21 -15.63
CA GLU A 861 -39.79 5.75 -15.39
C GLU A 861 -39.88 4.25 -14.99
N GLU A 862 -38.76 3.49 -15.05
CA GLU A 862 -38.74 2.04 -14.77
C GLU A 862 -37.90 1.61 -13.54
N ALA A 863 -37.25 2.53 -12.81
CA ALA A 863 -36.48 2.18 -11.62
C ALA A 863 -36.79 3.09 -10.42
N ASP A 864 -37.25 2.49 -9.31
CA ASP A 864 -37.60 3.12 -8.03
C ASP A 864 -36.36 3.62 -7.23
N ARG A 865 -35.27 3.99 -7.93
CA ARG A 865 -33.96 4.30 -7.34
C ARG A 865 -33.51 5.69 -7.77
N ARG A 866 -33.18 6.54 -6.80
CA ARG A 866 -32.70 7.91 -7.05
C ARG A 866 -31.42 7.91 -7.93
N PRO A 867 -31.24 8.94 -8.78
CA PRO A 867 -30.00 9.09 -9.56
C PRO A 867 -28.78 9.20 -8.62
N PRO A 868 -27.59 8.74 -9.07
CA PRO A 868 -26.36 8.81 -8.29
C PRO A 868 -25.98 10.26 -7.98
N LEU A 869 -25.47 10.49 -6.77
CA LEU A 869 -25.11 11.81 -6.29
C LEU A 869 -24.04 12.49 -7.14
N ALA A 870 -24.29 13.75 -7.48
CA ALA A 870 -23.39 14.59 -8.25
C ALA A 870 -22.45 15.41 -7.35
N VAL A 871 -21.18 15.51 -7.74
CA VAL A 871 -20.16 16.31 -7.04
C VAL A 871 -20.58 17.77 -6.91
N LEU A 872 -21.13 18.37 -7.97
CA LEU A 872 -21.54 19.78 -7.96
C LEU A 872 -22.71 20.02 -7.00
N GLU A 873 -23.73 19.14 -7.02
CA GLU A 873 -24.88 19.22 -6.12
C GLU A 873 -24.47 19.00 -4.65
N ILE A 874 -23.60 18.02 -4.39
CA ILE A 874 -23.11 17.72 -3.03
C ILE A 874 -22.22 18.84 -2.52
N ALA A 875 -21.35 19.42 -3.34
CA ALA A 875 -20.50 20.53 -2.92
C ALA A 875 -21.34 21.76 -2.53
N GLU A 876 -22.36 22.11 -3.33
CA GLU A 876 -23.28 23.20 -3.01
C GLU A 876 -24.09 22.93 -1.73
N GLN A 877 -24.60 21.70 -1.59
CA GLN A 877 -25.36 21.29 -0.41
C GLN A 877 -24.50 21.31 0.87
N LEU A 878 -23.27 20.81 0.81
CA LEU A 878 -22.34 20.79 1.94
C LEU A 878 -21.90 22.21 2.31
N GLY A 879 -21.60 23.05 1.32
CA GLY A 879 -21.19 24.43 1.52
C GLY A 879 -22.28 25.33 2.13
N ARG A 880 -23.56 25.10 1.78
CA ARG A 880 -24.70 25.82 2.40
C ARG A 880 -25.25 25.17 3.67
N GLY A 881 -24.94 23.90 3.89
CA GLY A 881 -25.51 23.08 4.95
C GLY A 881 -24.49 22.70 6.03
N PRO A 882 -24.22 21.40 6.24
CA PRO A 882 -23.50 20.90 7.40
C PRO A 882 -22.03 21.33 7.48
N LEU A 883 -21.42 21.76 6.37
CA LEU A 883 -20.02 22.24 6.30
C LEU A 883 -19.95 23.75 6.03
N ALA A 884 -21.04 24.49 6.26
CA ALA A 884 -21.06 25.94 6.15
C ALA A 884 -19.95 26.59 6.99
N GLY A 885 -19.20 27.50 6.36
CA GLY A 885 -18.06 28.20 6.96
C GLY A 885 -16.69 27.55 6.71
N LEU A 886 -16.62 26.38 6.07
CA LEU A 886 -15.35 25.72 5.68
C LEU A 886 -15.01 26.02 4.21
N SER A 887 -13.72 25.98 3.84
CA SER A 887 -13.30 26.05 2.44
C SER A 887 -13.53 24.71 1.75
N VAL A 888 -14.62 24.65 0.98
CA VAL A 888 -15.03 23.48 0.19
C VAL A 888 -14.76 23.77 -1.29
N GLU A 889 -13.95 22.95 -1.95
CA GLU A 889 -13.73 23.04 -3.39
C GLU A 889 -14.05 21.73 -4.12
N VAL A 890 -14.22 21.83 -5.44
CA VAL A 890 -14.61 20.73 -6.31
C VAL A 890 -13.43 20.29 -7.16
N LEU A 891 -13.28 18.97 -7.32
CA LEU A 891 -12.34 18.38 -8.28
C LEU A 891 -12.97 17.26 -9.10
N HIS A 892 -13.06 17.42 -10.42
CA HIS A 892 -13.62 16.39 -11.29
C HIS A 892 -12.88 16.24 -12.63
N GLY A 893 -13.11 15.11 -13.30
CA GLY A 893 -12.35 14.73 -14.50
C GLY A 893 -12.46 15.70 -15.68
N ARG A 894 -13.56 16.45 -15.77
CA ARG A 894 -13.80 17.45 -16.83
C ARG A 894 -13.10 18.81 -16.63
N MET A 895 -12.47 19.07 -15.49
CA MET A 895 -11.74 20.32 -15.28
C MET A 895 -10.47 20.37 -16.13
N ASP A 896 -10.03 21.57 -16.49
CA ASP A 896 -8.75 21.78 -17.16
C ASP A 896 -7.60 21.25 -16.28
N PRO A 897 -6.56 20.62 -16.86
CA PRO A 897 -5.41 20.11 -16.11
C PRO A 897 -4.73 21.17 -15.23
N ALA A 898 -4.60 22.42 -15.70
CA ALA A 898 -3.98 23.48 -14.92
C ALA A 898 -4.81 23.86 -13.68
N ASP A 899 -6.14 23.88 -13.83
CA ASP A 899 -7.06 24.14 -12.73
C ASP A 899 -7.06 23.00 -11.69
N LYS A 900 -6.97 21.75 -12.14
CA LYS A 900 -6.85 20.58 -11.25
C LYS A 900 -5.58 20.65 -10.42
N ASP A 901 -4.46 20.96 -11.04
CA ASP A 901 -3.16 21.08 -10.36
C ASP A 901 -3.18 22.25 -9.36
N ASP A 902 -3.81 23.36 -9.69
CA ASP A 902 -3.95 24.49 -8.77
C ASP A 902 -4.81 24.15 -7.55
N VAL A 903 -5.98 23.54 -7.74
CA VAL A 903 -6.84 23.06 -6.64
C VAL A 903 -6.10 22.05 -5.77
N MET A 904 -5.36 21.11 -6.37
CA MET A 904 -4.58 20.12 -5.61
C MET A 904 -3.41 20.75 -4.86
N ARG A 905 -2.77 21.78 -5.41
CA ARG A 905 -1.71 22.54 -4.72
C ARG A 905 -2.26 23.27 -3.51
N ARG A 906 -3.40 23.97 -3.66
CA ARG A 906 -4.08 24.68 -2.56
C ARG A 906 -4.62 23.71 -1.50
N PHE A 907 -5.08 22.54 -1.92
CA PHE A 907 -5.44 21.46 -1.00
C PHE A 907 -4.20 20.92 -0.27
N ALA A 908 -3.10 20.60 -0.95
CA ALA A 908 -1.88 20.13 -0.28
C ALA A 908 -1.28 21.17 0.70
N ALA A 909 -1.42 22.46 0.40
CA ALA A 909 -0.99 23.57 1.26
C ALA A 909 -1.93 23.83 2.46
N GLY A 910 -3.07 23.14 2.56
CA GLY A 910 -4.03 23.28 3.65
C GLY A 910 -4.99 24.48 3.53
N GLU A 911 -5.01 25.18 2.39
CA GLU A 911 -5.91 26.32 2.11
C GLU A 911 -7.35 25.85 1.88
N VAL A 912 -7.52 24.72 1.19
CA VAL A 912 -8.79 24.02 1.01
C VAL A 912 -8.94 22.95 2.09
N LYS A 913 -9.99 23.01 2.91
CA LYS A 913 -10.21 22.07 4.01
C LYS A 913 -10.98 20.81 3.59
N VAL A 914 -11.90 20.95 2.64
CA VAL A 914 -12.72 19.83 2.16
C VAL A 914 -12.69 19.80 0.65
N LEU A 915 -12.26 18.68 0.08
CA LEU A 915 -12.25 18.45 -1.35
C LEU A 915 -13.38 17.50 -1.74
N VAL A 916 -14.36 18.01 -2.48
CA VAL A 916 -15.45 17.21 -3.05
C VAL A 916 -15.04 16.78 -4.45
N ALA A 917 -14.80 15.49 -4.63
CA ALA A 917 -14.21 14.99 -5.86
C ALA A 917 -14.95 13.80 -6.46
N THR A 918 -14.76 13.58 -7.76
CA THR A 918 -15.02 12.25 -8.35
C THR A 918 -13.84 11.30 -8.04
N THR A 919 -13.87 10.08 -8.58
CA THR A 919 -12.79 9.09 -8.58
C THR A 919 -11.43 9.57 -9.14
N VAL A 920 -11.27 10.83 -9.50
CA VAL A 920 -10.02 11.38 -10.04
C VAL A 920 -8.92 11.45 -8.98
N ILE A 921 -9.28 11.52 -7.69
CA ILE A 921 -8.32 11.47 -6.57
C ILE A 921 -7.77 10.06 -6.31
N GLU A 922 -8.21 9.05 -7.07
CA GLU A 922 -7.70 7.68 -6.96
C GLU A 922 -6.20 7.62 -7.29
N VAL A 923 -5.64 8.59 -8.01
CA VAL A 923 -4.22 8.65 -8.40
C VAL A 923 -3.61 10.03 -8.15
N GLY A 924 -2.53 10.09 -7.37
CA GLY A 924 -1.44 11.04 -7.66
C GLY A 924 -1.18 12.25 -6.75
N VAL A 925 -1.66 12.36 -5.52
CA VAL A 925 -1.07 13.31 -4.54
C VAL A 925 -1.10 12.69 -3.14
N ASN A 926 0.01 12.78 -2.41
CA ASN A 926 0.07 12.43 -0.99
C ASN A 926 -0.24 13.69 -0.16
N VAL A 927 -1.31 13.67 0.63
CA VAL A 927 -1.66 14.76 1.56
C VAL A 927 -1.69 14.19 2.97
N PRO A 928 -0.55 14.21 3.70
CA PRO A 928 -0.43 13.60 5.03
C PRO A 928 -1.47 14.13 6.05
N ASN A 929 -1.87 15.40 5.91
CA ASN A 929 -2.87 16.04 6.77
C ASN A 929 -4.34 15.66 6.44
N SER A 930 -4.57 14.80 5.45
CA SER A 930 -5.92 14.31 5.16
C SER A 930 -6.26 13.07 5.98
N THR A 931 -7.20 13.25 6.92
CA THR A 931 -7.56 12.21 7.90
C THR A 931 -8.91 11.58 7.63
N VAL A 932 -9.82 12.25 6.91
CA VAL A 932 -11.18 11.74 6.68
C VAL A 932 -11.48 11.52 5.20
N MET A 933 -11.99 10.34 4.87
CA MET A 933 -12.50 9.95 3.56
C MET A 933 -13.99 9.62 3.67
N VAL A 934 -14.86 10.38 3.01
CA VAL A 934 -16.29 10.07 2.91
C VAL A 934 -16.62 9.66 1.48
N ILE A 935 -17.16 8.46 1.29
CA ILE A 935 -17.54 7.96 -0.03
C ILE A 935 -19.06 7.88 -0.10
N MET A 936 -19.67 8.76 -0.91
CA MET A 936 -21.12 8.83 -1.13
C MET A 936 -21.57 7.74 -2.11
N ASP A 937 -22.73 7.12 -1.86
CA ASP A 937 -23.23 5.98 -2.64
C ASP A 937 -22.16 4.88 -2.82
N ALA A 938 -21.46 4.52 -1.73
CA ALA A 938 -20.34 3.57 -1.72
C ALA A 938 -20.68 2.20 -2.33
N ASP A 939 -21.96 1.79 -2.31
CA ASP A 939 -22.45 0.57 -2.97
C ASP A 939 -22.31 0.59 -4.51
N ARG A 940 -22.02 1.74 -5.11
CA ARG A 940 -21.75 1.88 -6.55
C ARG A 940 -20.28 1.75 -6.93
N PHE A 941 -19.36 1.72 -5.98
CA PHE A 941 -17.92 1.59 -6.20
C PHE A 941 -17.49 0.12 -6.07
N GLY A 942 -16.51 -0.30 -6.88
CA GLY A 942 -15.87 -1.60 -6.73
C GLY A 942 -14.96 -1.67 -5.51
N VAL A 943 -14.70 -2.87 -4.97
CA VAL A 943 -13.83 -3.07 -3.79
C VAL A 943 -12.43 -2.48 -4.01
N SER A 944 -11.84 -2.72 -5.18
CA SER A 944 -10.53 -2.16 -5.54
C SER A 944 -10.50 -0.62 -5.49
N GLN A 945 -11.56 0.04 -5.98
CA GLN A 945 -11.69 1.50 -5.96
C GLN A 945 -11.85 2.02 -4.53
N LEU A 946 -12.71 1.37 -3.73
CA LEU A 946 -12.89 1.70 -2.32
C LEU A 946 -11.57 1.55 -1.55
N HIS A 947 -10.77 0.53 -1.87
CA HIS A 947 -9.47 0.32 -1.25
C HIS A 947 -8.47 1.43 -1.59
N GLN A 948 -8.40 1.83 -2.86
CA GLN A 948 -7.52 2.90 -3.32
C GLN A 948 -7.91 4.26 -2.73
N LEU A 949 -9.21 4.58 -2.73
CA LEU A 949 -9.76 5.79 -2.12
C LEU A 949 -9.49 5.79 -0.61
N ARG A 950 -9.77 4.68 0.09
CA ARG A 950 -9.43 4.53 1.51
C ARG A 950 -7.95 4.80 1.74
N GLY A 951 -7.07 4.26 0.91
CA GLY A 951 -5.63 4.46 1.00
C GLY A 951 -5.13 5.88 0.70
N ARG A 952 -6.00 6.86 0.38
CA ARG A 952 -5.63 8.28 0.23
C ARG A 952 -5.64 9.05 1.55
N VAL A 953 -6.20 8.49 2.62
CA VAL A 953 -6.22 9.08 3.96
C VAL A 953 -5.44 8.21 4.95
N GLY A 954 -5.06 8.79 6.10
CA GLY A 954 -4.25 8.08 7.10
C GLY A 954 -2.79 7.88 6.65
N ARG A 955 -2.28 8.82 5.85
CA ARG A 955 -0.89 8.87 5.37
C ARG A 955 0.04 9.72 6.25
N GLY A 956 -0.50 10.30 7.33
CA GLY A 956 0.24 11.06 8.34
C GLY A 956 -0.05 10.57 9.76
N SER A 957 0.22 11.41 10.77
CA SER A 957 0.12 11.11 12.21
C SER A 957 -1.26 10.73 12.72
N ALA A 958 -2.30 11.32 12.13
CA ALA A 958 -3.65 11.19 12.64
C ALA A 958 -4.36 9.95 12.06
N PRO A 959 -5.13 9.22 12.89
CA PRO A 959 -5.83 8.02 12.45
C PRO A 959 -6.78 8.35 11.31
N GLY A 960 -6.66 7.59 10.22
CA GLY A 960 -7.55 7.71 9.08
C GLY A 960 -8.96 7.25 9.44
N LEU A 961 -9.98 7.98 9.00
CA LEU A 961 -11.37 7.59 9.10
C LEU A 961 -11.95 7.48 7.70
N CYS A 962 -12.41 6.29 7.32
CA CYS A 962 -13.10 6.06 6.06
C CYS A 962 -14.59 5.75 6.31
N LEU A 963 -15.47 6.58 5.79
CA LEU A 963 -16.93 6.48 5.93
C LEU A 963 -17.55 6.10 4.58
N LEU A 964 -18.04 4.87 4.50
CA LEU A 964 -18.71 4.33 3.32
C LEU A 964 -20.21 4.59 3.45
N VAL A 965 -20.75 5.61 2.78
CA VAL A 965 -22.18 5.96 2.89
C VAL A 965 -22.98 5.13 1.90
N SER A 966 -24.00 4.41 2.38
CA SER A 966 -24.90 3.63 1.53
C SER A 966 -26.35 3.67 2.02
N GLU A 967 -27.28 3.58 1.08
CA GLU A 967 -28.72 3.45 1.35
C GLU A 967 -29.24 2.01 1.22
N MET A 968 -28.32 1.07 1.01
CA MET A 968 -28.64 -0.35 0.87
C MET A 968 -29.00 -0.98 2.21
N HIS A 969 -30.02 -1.84 2.19
CA HIS A 969 -30.49 -2.57 3.37
C HIS A 969 -29.40 -3.49 3.94
N GLU A 970 -29.41 -3.72 5.26
CA GLU A 970 -28.37 -4.46 6.00
C GLU A 970 -28.08 -5.86 5.43
N ALA A 971 -29.14 -6.57 5.04
CA ALA A 971 -29.07 -7.92 4.47
C ALA A 971 -28.69 -8.00 2.98
N SER A 972 -28.42 -6.87 2.31
CA SER A 972 -28.12 -6.89 0.87
C SER A 972 -26.67 -7.33 0.57
N PRO A 973 -26.40 -7.98 -0.59
CA PRO A 973 -25.04 -8.35 -1.00
C PRO A 973 -24.08 -7.16 -1.09
N ALA A 974 -24.58 -6.00 -1.53
CA ALA A 974 -23.80 -4.76 -1.58
C ALA A 974 -23.37 -4.31 -0.18
N ARG A 975 -24.20 -4.55 0.84
CA ARG A 975 -23.87 -4.22 2.21
C ARG A 975 -22.85 -5.20 2.80
N ALA A 976 -22.98 -6.49 2.54
CA ALA A 976 -21.98 -7.50 2.90
C ALA A 976 -20.60 -7.16 2.30
N ARG A 977 -20.56 -6.74 1.03
CA ARG A 977 -19.34 -6.24 0.37
C ARG A 977 -18.70 -5.07 1.11
N LEU A 978 -19.49 -4.03 1.40
CA LEU A 978 -18.99 -2.86 2.12
C LEU A 978 -18.52 -3.21 3.54
N ALA A 979 -19.16 -4.17 4.22
CA ALA A 979 -18.72 -4.67 5.52
C ALA A 979 -17.38 -5.42 5.43
N ALA A 980 -17.19 -6.23 4.39
CA ALA A 980 -15.92 -6.91 4.14
C ALA A 980 -14.78 -5.90 3.87
N VAL A 981 -15.05 -4.86 3.05
CA VAL A 981 -14.11 -3.74 2.84
C VAL A 981 -13.77 -3.04 4.15
N ALA A 982 -14.75 -2.88 5.04
CA ALA A 982 -14.53 -2.25 6.33
C ALA A 982 -13.75 -3.12 7.33
N ALA A 983 -13.77 -4.45 7.18
CA ALA A 983 -13.22 -5.39 8.14
C ALA A 983 -11.71 -5.63 8.01
N THR A 984 -11.13 -5.45 6.81
CA THR A 984 -9.71 -5.73 6.57
C THR A 984 -8.99 -4.59 5.88
N LEU A 985 -7.74 -4.37 6.29
CA LEU A 985 -6.81 -3.44 5.65
C LEU A 985 -5.96 -4.10 4.56
N ASP A 986 -5.93 -5.44 4.53
CA ASP A 986 -5.12 -6.23 3.64
C ASP A 986 -5.69 -6.22 2.20
N GLY A 987 -4.90 -5.69 1.27
CA GLY A 987 -5.25 -5.67 -0.15
C GLY A 987 -5.45 -7.06 -0.74
N PHE A 988 -4.74 -8.09 -0.23
CA PHE A 988 -4.85 -9.47 -0.67
C PHE A 988 -6.20 -10.08 -0.31
N GLU A 989 -6.59 -10.01 0.97
CA GLU A 989 -7.90 -10.46 1.43
C GLU A 989 -9.04 -9.73 0.70
N LEU A 990 -8.92 -8.40 0.50
CA LEU A 990 -9.93 -7.64 -0.25
C LEU A 990 -10.06 -8.06 -1.71
N SER A 991 -8.95 -8.40 -2.36
CA SER A 991 -8.93 -8.84 -3.75
C SER A 991 -9.55 -10.23 -3.93
N ARG A 992 -9.34 -11.14 -2.97
CA ARG A 992 -10.01 -12.45 -2.91
C ARG A 992 -11.51 -12.28 -2.74
N ILE A 993 -11.93 -11.45 -1.79
CA ILE A 993 -13.35 -11.16 -1.54
C ILE A 993 -14.03 -10.50 -2.77
N ASP A 994 -13.35 -9.58 -3.46
CA ASP A 994 -13.88 -8.97 -4.70
C ASP A 994 -13.97 -9.99 -5.85
N LEU A 995 -13.08 -10.98 -5.90
CA LEU A 995 -13.14 -12.08 -6.87
C LEU A 995 -14.26 -13.09 -6.53
N GLU A 996 -14.47 -13.43 -5.25
CA GLU A 996 -15.57 -14.30 -4.81
C GLU A 996 -16.96 -13.68 -5.07
N GLN A 997 -17.08 -12.37 -4.89
CA GLN A 997 -18.37 -11.68 -4.97
C GLN A 997 -18.74 -11.26 -6.38
N ARG A 998 -17.76 -10.97 -7.24
CA ARG A 998 -18.01 -10.77 -8.66
C ARG A 998 -18.10 -12.15 -9.28
N ARG A 999 -19.32 -12.63 -9.54
CA ARG A 999 -19.52 -13.75 -10.49
C ARG A 999 -18.70 -13.41 -11.73
N GLU A 1000 -17.72 -14.27 -11.94
CA GLU A 1000 -16.53 -14.05 -12.75
C GLU A 1000 -16.91 -13.31 -14.03
N GLY A 1001 -16.36 -12.10 -14.22
CA GLY A 1001 -16.32 -11.52 -15.55
C GLY A 1001 -15.18 -12.18 -16.32
N ASP A 1002 -15.15 -12.01 -17.64
CA ASP A 1002 -14.07 -12.49 -18.50
C ASP A 1002 -12.67 -12.25 -17.89
N VAL A 1003 -12.07 -13.33 -17.39
CA VAL A 1003 -10.80 -13.34 -16.66
C VAL A 1003 -9.61 -13.24 -17.62
N LEU A 1004 -9.82 -13.62 -18.88
CA LEU A 1004 -8.75 -13.88 -19.86
C LEU A 1004 -8.84 -12.98 -21.09
N GLY A 1005 -10.04 -12.53 -21.45
CA GLY A 1005 -10.25 -11.70 -22.62
C GLY A 1005 -10.11 -10.20 -22.38
N GLN A 1006 -10.02 -9.50 -23.52
CA GLN A 1006 -9.64 -8.08 -23.62
C GLN A 1006 -10.80 -7.12 -23.26
N ALA A 1007 -12.01 -7.61 -22.97
CA ALA A 1007 -13.17 -6.77 -22.74
C ALA A 1007 -13.20 -6.15 -21.33
N GLN A 1008 -13.36 -4.82 -21.24
CA GLN A 1008 -13.70 -4.13 -19.99
C GLN A 1008 -15.20 -4.26 -19.72
N SER A 1009 -15.53 -4.91 -18.59
CA SER A 1009 -16.81 -4.91 -17.86
C SER A 1009 -18.09 -5.18 -18.68
N GLY A 1010 -18.73 -6.33 -18.43
CA GLY A 1010 -20.18 -6.48 -18.67
C GLY A 1010 -20.67 -7.76 -19.36
N VAL A 1011 -19.78 -8.64 -19.82
CA VAL A 1011 -20.17 -9.91 -20.46
C VAL A 1011 -19.82 -11.08 -19.52
N ARG A 1012 -20.69 -12.09 -19.49
CA ARG A 1012 -20.70 -13.21 -18.54
C ARG A 1012 -19.34 -13.95 -18.47
N SER A 1013 -19.06 -14.58 -17.33
CA SER A 1013 -17.90 -15.47 -17.11
C SER A 1013 -17.69 -16.44 -18.27
N SER A 1014 -16.44 -16.66 -18.66
CA SER A 1014 -16.03 -17.79 -19.49
C SER A 1014 -15.95 -19.11 -18.71
N LEU A 1015 -15.84 -19.05 -17.37
CA LEU A 1015 -15.84 -20.21 -16.47
C LEU A 1015 -17.27 -20.56 -16.05
N ARG A 1016 -17.65 -21.84 -16.13
CA ARG A 1016 -19.04 -22.29 -15.86
C ARG A 1016 -19.12 -23.15 -14.59
N MET A 1017 -18.08 -23.92 -14.28
CA MET A 1017 -18.00 -24.79 -13.10
C MET A 1017 -16.80 -24.47 -12.21
N LEU A 1018 -15.67 -24.08 -12.80
CA LEU A 1018 -14.43 -23.80 -12.09
C LEU A 1018 -14.52 -22.48 -11.33
N ALA A 1019 -14.24 -22.51 -10.03
CA ALA A 1019 -14.14 -21.31 -9.20
C ALA A 1019 -12.68 -21.00 -8.89
N VAL A 1020 -12.19 -19.83 -9.29
CA VAL A 1020 -10.74 -19.50 -9.26
C VAL A 1020 -10.11 -19.70 -7.87
N ILE A 1021 -10.83 -19.35 -6.79
CA ILE A 1021 -10.32 -19.39 -5.42
C ILE A 1021 -10.55 -20.75 -4.77
N GLU A 1022 -11.74 -21.34 -4.93
CA GLU A 1022 -12.06 -22.62 -4.30
C GLU A 1022 -11.28 -23.78 -4.95
N ASP A 1023 -10.95 -23.65 -6.23
CA ASP A 1023 -10.32 -24.69 -7.05
C ASP A 1023 -8.83 -24.41 -7.38
N GLU A 1024 -8.15 -23.60 -6.57
CA GLU A 1024 -6.73 -23.22 -6.77
C GLU A 1024 -5.82 -24.45 -6.95
N GLU A 1025 -6.00 -25.49 -6.14
CA GLU A 1025 -5.22 -26.74 -6.26
C GLU A 1025 -5.47 -27.46 -7.59
N VAL A 1026 -6.71 -27.46 -8.08
CA VAL A 1026 -7.05 -28.07 -9.39
C VAL A 1026 -6.39 -27.30 -10.52
N ILE A 1027 -6.41 -25.97 -10.45
CA ILE A 1027 -5.76 -25.09 -11.43
C ILE A 1027 -4.24 -25.29 -11.45
N ALA A 1028 -3.61 -25.37 -10.27
CA ALA A 1028 -2.17 -25.61 -10.13
C ALA A 1028 -1.77 -26.96 -10.73
N GLN A 1029 -2.51 -28.02 -10.41
CA GLN A 1029 -2.24 -29.36 -10.96
C GLN A 1029 -2.51 -29.43 -12.47
N ALA A 1030 -3.55 -28.75 -12.95
CA ALA A 1030 -3.84 -28.65 -14.38
C ALA A 1030 -2.73 -27.90 -15.13
N ARG A 1031 -2.13 -26.87 -14.52
CA ARG A 1031 -0.99 -26.12 -15.08
C ARG A 1031 0.24 -26.99 -15.29
N GLU A 1032 0.62 -27.81 -14.30
CA GLU A 1032 1.75 -28.72 -14.41
C GLU A 1032 1.57 -29.69 -15.58
N GLU A 1033 0.38 -30.30 -15.67
CA GLU A 1033 0.02 -31.24 -16.72
C GLU A 1033 -0.05 -30.56 -18.11
N ALA A 1034 -0.67 -29.38 -18.20
CA ALA A 1034 -0.76 -28.61 -19.44
C ALA A 1034 0.62 -28.18 -19.94
N THR A 1035 1.51 -27.78 -19.04
CA THR A 1035 2.90 -27.41 -19.39
C THR A 1035 3.65 -28.60 -19.97
N ARG A 1036 3.49 -29.80 -19.39
CA ARG A 1036 4.07 -31.04 -19.93
C ARG A 1036 3.52 -31.37 -21.32
N VAL A 1037 2.20 -31.31 -21.49
CA VAL A 1037 1.55 -31.62 -22.78
C VAL A 1037 1.98 -30.66 -23.88
N VAL A 1038 2.01 -29.35 -23.60
CA VAL A 1038 2.41 -28.34 -24.59
C VAL A 1038 3.91 -28.44 -24.91
N ALA A 1039 4.76 -28.79 -23.95
CA ALA A 1039 6.18 -29.00 -24.21
C ALA A 1039 6.44 -30.19 -25.16
N GLU A 1040 5.64 -31.25 -25.07
CA GLU A 1040 5.76 -32.46 -25.90
C GLU A 1040 5.07 -32.33 -27.27
N ASP A 1041 3.95 -31.61 -27.34
CA ASP A 1041 3.12 -31.43 -28.54
C ASP A 1041 2.46 -30.03 -28.56
N PRO A 1042 3.21 -28.97 -28.94
CA PRO A 1042 2.69 -27.59 -28.93
C PRO A 1042 1.51 -27.35 -29.88
N ALA A 1043 1.39 -28.19 -30.91
CA ALA A 1043 0.31 -28.11 -31.89
C ALA A 1043 -0.91 -28.96 -31.48
N LEU A 1044 -0.79 -29.83 -30.46
CA LEU A 1044 -1.82 -30.78 -30.04
C LEU A 1044 -2.23 -31.77 -31.16
N GLU A 1045 -1.27 -32.21 -31.99
CA GLU A 1045 -1.52 -33.18 -33.08
C GLU A 1045 -1.98 -34.55 -32.58
N ARG A 1046 -1.48 -34.97 -31.41
CA ARG A 1046 -1.81 -36.25 -30.78
C ARG A 1046 -3.09 -36.21 -29.95
N LEU A 1047 -3.62 -35.01 -29.69
CA LEU A 1047 -4.79 -34.77 -28.84
C LEU A 1047 -5.84 -33.92 -29.59
N PRO A 1048 -6.47 -34.46 -30.65
CA PRO A 1048 -7.41 -33.69 -31.48
C PRO A 1048 -8.65 -33.21 -30.70
N GLY A 1049 -9.13 -33.96 -29.71
CA GLY A 1049 -10.25 -33.55 -28.86
C GLY A 1049 -9.95 -32.29 -28.04
N LEU A 1050 -8.74 -32.22 -27.48
CA LEU A 1050 -8.26 -31.04 -26.75
C LEU A 1050 -8.06 -29.84 -27.69
N ARG A 1051 -7.57 -30.08 -28.91
CA ARG A 1051 -7.42 -29.02 -29.93
C ARG A 1051 -8.79 -28.43 -30.29
N THR A 1052 -9.79 -29.25 -30.56
CA THR A 1052 -11.15 -28.77 -30.89
C THR A 1052 -11.76 -27.97 -29.73
N ALA A 1053 -11.60 -28.45 -28.48
CA ALA A 1053 -12.07 -27.71 -27.31
C ALA A 1053 -11.37 -26.35 -27.16
N LEU A 1054 -10.07 -26.30 -27.45
CA LEU A 1054 -9.29 -25.06 -27.42
C LEU A 1054 -9.68 -24.08 -28.53
N ASP A 1055 -9.87 -24.56 -29.76
CA ASP A 1055 -10.27 -23.71 -30.90
C ASP A 1055 -11.66 -23.09 -30.67
N ALA A 1056 -12.60 -23.86 -30.10
CA ALA A 1056 -13.92 -23.35 -29.71
C ALA A 1056 -13.84 -22.23 -28.65
N LEU A 1057 -12.91 -22.36 -27.69
CA LEU A 1057 -12.66 -21.33 -26.68
C LEU A 1057 -12.07 -20.05 -27.31
N LEU A 1058 -11.11 -20.19 -28.23
CA LEU A 1058 -10.42 -19.06 -28.89
C LEU A 1058 -11.28 -18.35 -29.94
N ASP A 1059 -12.15 -19.06 -30.67
CA ASP A 1059 -13.06 -18.44 -31.64
C ASP A 1059 -14.14 -17.60 -30.94
N THR A 1060 -14.58 -18.01 -29.75
CA THR A 1060 -15.46 -17.20 -28.89
C THR A 1060 -14.80 -15.88 -28.47
N GLU A 1061 -13.48 -15.88 -28.23
CA GLU A 1061 -12.71 -14.64 -27.96
C GLU A 1061 -12.57 -13.76 -29.21
N ARG A 1062 -12.39 -14.37 -30.40
CA ARG A 1062 -12.28 -13.65 -31.68
C ARG A 1062 -13.59 -13.01 -32.14
N GLU A 1063 -14.72 -13.66 -31.96
CA GLU A 1063 -16.03 -13.07 -32.33
C GLU A 1063 -16.33 -11.82 -31.49
N GLN A 1064 -15.95 -11.83 -30.20
CA GLN A 1064 -16.04 -10.64 -29.33
C GLN A 1064 -15.12 -9.49 -29.77
N TYR A 1065 -14.02 -9.80 -30.47
CA TYR A 1065 -13.09 -8.82 -31.04
C TYR A 1065 -13.67 -8.13 -32.28
N LEU A 1066 -14.46 -8.84 -33.10
CA LEU A 1066 -15.02 -8.32 -34.35
C LEU A 1066 -16.30 -7.47 -34.15
N GLU A 1067 -17.09 -7.71 -33.11
CA GLU A 1067 -18.31 -6.91 -32.84
C GLU A 1067 -18.06 -5.46 -32.39
N LYS A 1068 -16.81 -5.07 -32.13
CA LYS A 1068 -16.41 -3.71 -31.71
C LYS A 1068 -15.48 -2.98 -32.68
N GLY A 1069 -15.25 -3.54 -33.87
CA GLY A 1069 -14.51 -2.90 -34.96
C GLY A 1069 -15.31 -1.81 -35.68
#